data_AF-A0A950BMX1-F1
#
_entry.id   AF-A0A950BMX1-F1
#
_cell.length_a   1.000
_cell.length_b   1.000
_cell.length_c   1.000
_cell.angle_alpha   90.00
_cell.angle_beta   90.00
_cell.angle_gamma   90.00
#
_symmetry.space_group_name_H-M   'P 1'
#
loop_
_entity.id
_entity.type
_entity.pdbx_description
1 polymer ?
#
loop_
_entity_poly.entity_id
_entity_poly.type
_entity_poly.pdbx_seq_one_letter_code
_entity_poly.pdbx_strand_id
1 'polypeptide(L)'
;GTVGSQPAPPGQETQYNVRTVGLLREPEEFADIVVRSNPDGSQVKIKDVARVELGAQTYDLQARLNQSPGAALGIYLAPGANALSTAEQVTRILKESEARFPPDMKYEITLDSTAPIVASMHKIQLTLIEAVLLVLVVVFIFLQSLRATIIPMLAVPVSLLGTFIAFPMLGFSVNTLTLFGMVLAIGIVVDDAIVVVEAVQHHIEHGLSPRDATVQAMKEVSGPVIAIALILCAVFVPVAFMSGVTGRLYQQFAITIAVSVIFSAINALTLSPALSAILLRKPQPGRGPLGWFFGWFNRSFDRVTKGYGGIVDFFVRKAARSMLLLVVIVGGIWLLSKQLPGGFIPDEDKGYLFVALQLPEGASLQRSDAVMKKVEQIVSATKGVRSSLAISGFNILNGLAAPNAGLIFIGLDDWKKRDAPELHAEALARKLNAQFFGIPEARIFAFGPPPLPGYGNSSGFTLQLQDRSGGSFDQLAAQVKTFMAEASKRPEIGRLTTTLNADTPQIKVELDREKARSTGVNVDSVYQTMQAFLSGLYVNDFVRFGRVFKVMLQAEPEYTNIPSKIGSFYVRNREGKMVPLSTLVNIEQISGPNFVSRYNLYQAAEITGIPAPGYSSAQALSAIDEVAKRLPRDYSYEWSGLTYQEKKSEGEAGIIFGMAIIFVFLLLAAQYESWTLPFAVLLCTPLVVLG
;
A
#
# COMPACT_ATOMS: atom_id res chain seq x y z
N GLY A 1 -38.04 -1.71 -38.85
CA GLY A 1 -38.20 -1.16 -40.20
C GLY A 1 -39.36 -0.17 -40.20
N THR A 2 -39.67 0.43 -41.34
CA THR A 2 -40.79 1.38 -41.49
C THR A 2 -41.71 0.95 -42.62
N VAL A 3 -43.01 1.12 -42.44
CA VAL A 3 -44.02 0.94 -43.50
C VAL A 3 -44.50 2.31 -43.93
N GLY A 4 -44.49 2.57 -45.24
CA GLY A 4 -44.82 3.89 -45.81
C GLY A 4 -43.64 4.87 -45.86
N SER A 5 -42.40 4.42 -45.64
CA SER A 5 -41.21 5.28 -45.81
C SER A 5 -40.86 5.49 -47.27
N GLN A 6 -40.37 6.69 -47.61
CA GLN A 6 -39.93 7.01 -48.96
C GLN A 6 -38.74 6.13 -49.41
N PRO A 7 -38.68 5.72 -50.69
CA PRO A 7 -39.62 6.04 -51.77
C PRO A 7 -40.93 5.25 -51.66
N ALA A 8 -42.04 5.98 -51.50
CA ALA A 8 -43.38 5.43 -51.34
C ALA A 8 -44.28 5.93 -52.49
N PRO A 9 -45.32 5.19 -52.88
CA PRO A 9 -46.24 5.60 -53.93
C PRO A 9 -46.85 6.99 -53.69
N PRO A 10 -47.13 7.78 -54.75
CA PRO A 10 -47.79 9.08 -54.62
C PRO A 10 -49.12 8.97 -53.86
N GLY A 11 -49.32 9.80 -52.84
CA GLY A 11 -50.51 9.77 -51.97
C GLY A 11 -50.34 9.01 -50.65
N GLN A 12 -49.17 8.45 -50.34
CA GLN A 12 -48.89 7.88 -49.02
C GLN A 12 -48.79 8.98 -47.94
N GLU A 13 -49.83 9.12 -47.11
CA GLU A 13 -49.92 10.18 -46.07
C GLU A 13 -49.30 9.78 -44.72
N THR A 14 -49.21 8.47 -44.42
CA THR A 14 -48.77 7.98 -43.11
C THR A 14 -47.57 7.04 -43.21
N GLN A 15 -46.65 7.18 -42.26
CA GLN A 15 -45.51 6.29 -42.08
C GLN A 15 -45.54 5.70 -40.66
N TYR A 16 -45.39 4.39 -40.56
CA TYR A 16 -45.39 3.67 -39.28
C TYR A 16 -44.03 3.02 -39.02
N ASN A 17 -43.57 3.08 -37.77
CA ASN A 17 -42.45 2.27 -37.30
C ASN A 17 -42.94 0.84 -37.02
N VAL A 18 -42.33 -0.15 -37.69
CA VAL A 18 -42.60 -1.57 -37.44
C VAL A 18 -41.72 -2.06 -36.31
N ARG A 19 -42.36 -2.52 -35.25
CA ARG A 19 -41.72 -3.16 -34.09
C ARG A 19 -42.18 -4.61 -34.02
N THR A 20 -41.24 -5.54 -33.95
CA THR A 20 -41.50 -6.97 -33.70
C THR A 20 -41.36 -7.29 -32.21
N VAL A 21 -41.69 -8.53 -31.83
CA VAL A 21 -41.31 -9.07 -30.52
C VAL A 21 -39.80 -8.93 -30.37
N GLY A 22 -39.38 -8.31 -29.25
CA GLY A 22 -37.97 -8.06 -28.94
C GLY A 22 -37.29 -9.30 -28.34
N LEU A 23 -36.19 -9.07 -27.62
CA LEU A 23 -35.55 -10.12 -26.82
C LEU A 23 -36.52 -10.67 -25.77
N LEU A 24 -36.41 -11.97 -25.49
CA LEU A 24 -37.08 -12.63 -24.38
C LEU A 24 -36.62 -12.01 -23.05
N ARG A 25 -37.45 -12.15 -22.00
CA ARG A 25 -37.27 -11.45 -20.72
C ARG A 25 -37.39 -12.38 -19.53
N GLU A 26 -38.32 -13.31 -19.58
CA GLU A 26 -38.62 -14.21 -18.47
C GLU A 26 -38.10 -15.63 -18.75
N PRO A 27 -37.61 -16.37 -17.73
CA PRO A 27 -37.13 -17.74 -17.89
C PRO A 27 -38.13 -18.67 -18.59
N GLU A 28 -39.43 -18.48 -18.35
CA GLU A 28 -40.50 -19.29 -18.93
C GLU A 28 -40.56 -19.14 -20.46
N GLU A 29 -40.25 -17.96 -20.99
CA GLU A 29 -40.22 -17.72 -22.45
C GLU A 29 -39.07 -18.48 -23.11
N PHE A 30 -37.92 -18.56 -22.46
CA PHE A 30 -36.79 -19.37 -22.91
C PHE A 30 -37.12 -20.86 -22.82
N ALA A 31 -37.81 -21.28 -21.76
CA ALA A 31 -38.23 -22.66 -21.54
C ALA A 31 -39.18 -23.16 -22.65
N ASP A 32 -39.96 -22.27 -23.26
CA ASP A 32 -40.92 -22.58 -24.32
C ASP A 32 -40.35 -22.58 -25.75
N ILE A 33 -39.06 -22.28 -25.94
CA ILE A 33 -38.40 -22.32 -27.25
C ILE A 33 -38.44 -23.74 -27.83
N VAL A 34 -38.91 -23.87 -29.07
CA VAL A 34 -39.00 -25.15 -29.79
C VAL A 34 -37.62 -25.55 -30.30
N VAL A 35 -37.17 -26.74 -29.90
CA VAL A 35 -35.89 -27.36 -30.32
C VAL A 35 -36.11 -28.28 -31.52
N ARG A 36 -37.21 -29.04 -31.55
CA ARG A 36 -37.56 -29.96 -32.64
C ARG A 36 -39.06 -30.16 -32.73
N SER A 37 -39.60 -30.21 -33.95
CA SER A 37 -40.97 -30.69 -34.22
C SER A 37 -40.93 -32.13 -34.71
N ASN A 38 -41.71 -33.01 -34.09
CA ASN A 38 -41.84 -34.41 -34.48
C ASN A 38 -42.87 -34.58 -35.62
N PRO A 39 -42.83 -35.70 -36.37
CA PRO A 39 -43.78 -35.94 -37.47
C PRO A 39 -45.25 -36.03 -37.04
N ASP A 40 -45.52 -36.35 -35.78
CA ASP A 40 -46.86 -36.42 -35.18
C ASP A 40 -47.43 -35.05 -34.76
N GLY A 41 -46.67 -33.97 -35.00
CA GLY A 41 -47.04 -32.60 -34.62
C GLY A 41 -46.66 -32.22 -33.18
N SER A 42 -46.15 -33.15 -32.37
CA SER A 42 -45.61 -32.82 -31.04
C SER A 42 -44.31 -32.02 -31.17
N GLN A 43 -44.04 -31.15 -30.20
CA GLN A 43 -42.86 -30.29 -30.17
C GLN A 43 -42.02 -30.62 -28.95
N VAL A 44 -40.72 -30.73 -29.13
CA VAL A 44 -39.73 -30.77 -28.06
C VAL A 44 -39.29 -29.34 -27.80
N LYS A 45 -39.48 -28.87 -26.57
CA LYS A 45 -39.11 -27.54 -26.10
C LYS A 45 -37.87 -27.60 -25.21
N ILE A 46 -37.25 -26.46 -24.91
CA ILE A 46 -36.08 -26.40 -24.02
C ILE A 46 -36.40 -27.00 -22.65
N LYS A 47 -37.59 -26.72 -22.09
CA LYS A 47 -38.02 -27.28 -20.80
C LYS A 47 -38.07 -28.81 -20.74
N ASP A 48 -38.18 -29.47 -21.88
CA ASP A 48 -38.20 -30.93 -21.95
C ASP A 48 -36.78 -31.53 -21.87
N VAL A 49 -35.74 -30.71 -22.04
CA VAL A 49 -34.32 -31.15 -22.12
C VAL A 49 -33.37 -30.38 -21.21
N ALA A 50 -33.80 -29.27 -20.58
CA ALA A 50 -32.98 -28.44 -19.71
C ALA A 50 -33.83 -27.66 -18.68
N ARG A 51 -33.23 -27.39 -17.51
CA ARG A 51 -33.75 -26.41 -16.56
C ARG A 51 -33.39 -24.99 -17.02
N VAL A 52 -34.35 -24.08 -16.90
CA VAL A 52 -34.15 -22.66 -17.23
C VAL A 52 -34.45 -21.83 -16.00
N GLU A 53 -33.44 -21.13 -15.49
CA GLU A 53 -33.57 -20.29 -14.29
C GLU A 53 -32.71 -19.02 -14.41
N LEU A 54 -33.07 -18.00 -13.62
CA LEU A 54 -32.23 -16.83 -13.44
C LEU A 54 -31.14 -17.16 -12.41
N GLY A 55 -29.91 -17.38 -12.89
CA GLY A 55 -28.76 -17.71 -12.06
C GLY A 55 -27.71 -16.59 -11.97
N ALA A 56 -26.63 -16.87 -11.23
CA ALA A 56 -25.42 -16.06 -11.27
C ALA A 56 -24.67 -16.28 -12.59
N GLN A 57 -23.94 -15.26 -13.05
CA GLN A 57 -23.10 -15.38 -14.25
C GLN A 57 -21.93 -16.37 -14.03
N THR A 58 -21.40 -16.42 -12.81
CA THR A 58 -20.27 -17.27 -12.39
C THR A 58 -20.51 -17.76 -10.97
N TYR A 59 -20.06 -18.98 -10.65
CA TYR A 59 -20.25 -19.61 -9.34
C TYR A 59 -18.92 -19.88 -8.60
N ASP A 60 -17.81 -19.32 -9.09
CA ASP A 60 -16.46 -19.61 -8.57
C ASP A 60 -16.18 -18.97 -7.21
N LEU A 61 -16.97 -17.96 -6.82
CA LEU A 61 -16.81 -17.19 -5.59
C LEU A 61 -18.09 -17.21 -4.76
N GLN A 62 -17.94 -17.30 -3.44
CA GLN A 62 -19.04 -17.14 -2.49
C GLN A 62 -18.62 -16.17 -1.39
N ALA A 63 -19.42 -15.11 -1.19
CA ALA A 63 -19.15 -14.10 -0.19
C ALA A 63 -20.12 -14.18 0.99
N ARG A 64 -19.60 -13.96 2.20
CA ARG A 64 -20.38 -13.81 3.44
C ARG A 64 -19.86 -12.61 4.23
N LEU A 65 -20.79 -11.77 4.69
CA LEU A 65 -20.52 -10.68 5.60
C LEU A 65 -21.03 -11.08 6.99
N ASN A 66 -20.13 -11.15 7.97
CA ASN A 66 -20.44 -11.56 9.34
C ASN A 66 -21.27 -12.86 9.36
N GLN A 67 -20.80 -13.88 8.63
CA GLN A 67 -21.44 -15.21 8.49
C GLN A 67 -22.77 -15.23 7.70
N SER A 68 -23.29 -14.07 7.30
CA SER A 68 -24.53 -13.96 6.51
C SER A 68 -24.22 -13.91 5.01
N PRO A 69 -25.02 -14.54 4.13
CA PRO A 69 -24.84 -14.43 2.67
C PRO A 69 -24.79 -12.98 2.22
N GLY A 70 -23.84 -12.63 1.36
CA GLY A 70 -23.67 -11.25 0.89
C GLY A 70 -22.91 -11.15 -0.42
N ALA A 71 -22.76 -9.92 -0.90
CA ALA A 71 -21.92 -9.59 -2.05
C ALA A 71 -20.74 -8.72 -1.59
N ALA A 72 -19.58 -8.89 -2.22
CA ALA A 72 -18.42 -8.05 -2.01
C ALA A 72 -18.33 -7.01 -3.13
N LEU A 73 -18.18 -5.74 -2.78
CA LEU A 73 -17.94 -4.66 -3.73
C LEU A 73 -16.63 -3.95 -3.36
N GLY A 74 -15.60 -4.12 -4.19
CA GLY A 74 -14.35 -3.37 -4.08
C GLY A 74 -14.43 -2.07 -4.87
N ILE A 75 -14.13 -0.94 -4.22
CA ILE A 75 -14.07 0.38 -4.86
C ILE A 75 -12.62 0.84 -4.83
N TYR A 76 -12.08 1.11 -6.02
CA TYR A 76 -10.69 1.52 -6.19
C TYR A 76 -10.63 2.99 -6.59
N LEU A 77 -9.62 3.70 -6.07
CA LEU A 77 -9.41 5.10 -6.36
C LEU A 77 -8.91 5.29 -7.80
N ALA A 78 -9.55 6.17 -8.56
CA ALA A 78 -9.06 6.55 -9.89
C ALA A 78 -7.74 7.33 -9.79
N PRO A 79 -6.83 7.22 -10.79
CA PRO A 79 -5.57 7.98 -10.78
C PRO A 79 -5.81 9.49 -10.60
N GLY A 80 -5.14 10.10 -9.62
CA GLY A 80 -5.24 11.53 -9.32
C GLY A 80 -6.47 11.96 -8.53
N ALA A 81 -7.41 11.05 -8.22
CA ALA A 81 -8.57 11.36 -7.38
C ALA A 81 -8.18 11.52 -5.90
N ASN A 82 -9.00 12.25 -5.14
CA ASN A 82 -8.82 12.44 -3.71
C ASN A 82 -9.55 11.33 -2.92
N ALA A 83 -8.81 10.56 -2.14
CA ALA A 83 -9.35 9.42 -1.40
C ALA A 83 -10.49 9.80 -0.43
N LEU A 84 -10.34 10.89 0.33
CA LEU A 84 -11.36 11.34 1.30
C LEU A 84 -12.65 11.78 0.60
N SER A 85 -12.52 12.63 -0.43
CA SER A 85 -13.69 13.10 -1.19
C SER A 85 -14.40 11.95 -1.90
N THR A 86 -13.66 10.98 -2.44
CA THR A 86 -14.24 9.78 -3.04
C THR A 86 -14.97 8.94 -1.98
N ALA A 87 -14.38 8.70 -0.81
CA ALA A 87 -15.01 7.94 0.27
C ALA A 87 -16.28 8.62 0.80
N GLU A 88 -16.26 9.95 0.96
CA GLU A 88 -17.44 10.74 1.34
C GLU A 88 -18.57 10.62 0.31
N GLN A 89 -18.25 10.75 -0.99
CA GLN A 89 -19.23 10.62 -2.06
C GLN A 89 -19.81 9.20 -2.16
N VAL A 90 -18.96 8.18 -2.06
CA VAL A 90 -19.39 6.77 -2.03
C VAL A 90 -20.32 6.51 -0.85
N THR A 91 -19.92 6.94 0.36
CA THR A 91 -20.72 6.77 1.57
C THR A 91 -22.06 7.48 1.47
N ARG A 92 -22.07 8.68 0.88
CA ARG A 92 -23.30 9.43 0.61
C ARG A 92 -24.23 8.67 -0.33
N ILE A 93 -23.72 8.17 -1.46
CA ILE A 93 -24.52 7.41 -2.44
C ILE A 93 -25.09 6.13 -1.81
N LEU A 94 -24.31 5.43 -0.99
CA LEU A 94 -24.78 4.23 -0.28
C LEU A 94 -25.90 4.57 0.70
N LYS A 95 -25.73 5.63 1.50
CA LYS A 95 -26.75 6.10 2.45
C LYS A 95 -28.04 6.55 1.76
N GLU A 96 -27.93 7.27 0.64
CA GLU A 96 -29.09 7.67 -0.16
C GLU A 96 -29.78 6.46 -0.82
N SER A 97 -29.00 5.43 -1.17
CA SER A 97 -29.52 4.21 -1.81
C SER A 97 -30.15 3.23 -0.81
N GLU A 98 -29.74 3.26 0.46
CA GLU A 98 -30.28 2.41 1.53
C GLU A 98 -31.81 2.51 1.64
N ALA A 99 -32.39 3.69 1.39
CA ALA A 99 -33.85 3.90 1.38
C ALA A 99 -34.61 3.09 0.29
N ARG A 100 -33.90 2.56 -0.71
CA ARG A 100 -34.46 1.77 -1.82
C ARG A 100 -34.08 0.28 -1.73
N PHE A 101 -33.36 -0.11 -0.69
CA PHE A 101 -32.97 -1.50 -0.51
C PHE A 101 -34.18 -2.37 -0.13
N PRO A 102 -34.20 -3.65 -0.55
CA PRO A 102 -35.13 -4.62 0.01
C PRO A 102 -35.01 -4.68 1.56
N PRO A 103 -36.09 -5.01 2.28
CA PRO A 103 -36.11 -4.98 3.76
C PRO A 103 -35.06 -5.88 4.44
N ASP A 104 -34.60 -6.91 3.74
CA ASP A 104 -33.65 -7.92 4.17
C ASP A 104 -32.19 -7.61 3.76
N MET A 105 -31.94 -6.47 3.12
CA MET A 105 -30.61 -6.07 2.66
C MET A 105 -30.03 -4.92 3.48
N LYS A 106 -28.80 -5.09 3.95
CA LYS A 106 -27.98 -4.05 4.60
C LYS A 106 -26.60 -3.99 3.97
N TYR A 107 -25.93 -2.86 4.09
CA TYR A 107 -24.53 -2.72 3.69
C TYR A 107 -23.66 -2.49 4.91
N GLU A 108 -22.40 -2.93 4.83
CA GLU A 108 -21.37 -2.60 5.82
C GLU A 108 -20.06 -2.31 5.11
N ILE A 109 -19.38 -1.24 5.52
CA ILE A 109 -18.03 -0.94 5.05
C ILE A 109 -17.05 -1.74 5.91
N THR A 110 -16.55 -2.86 5.38
CA THR A 110 -15.60 -3.73 6.09
C THR A 110 -14.19 -3.12 6.10
N LEU A 111 -13.75 -2.60 4.95
CA LEU A 111 -12.44 -2.00 4.76
C LEU A 111 -12.60 -0.58 4.23
N ASP A 112 -12.03 0.39 4.95
CA ASP A 112 -11.94 1.78 4.53
C ASP A 112 -10.49 2.25 4.66
N SER A 113 -9.81 2.42 3.52
CA SER A 113 -8.42 2.89 3.49
C SER A 113 -8.27 4.37 3.87
N THR A 114 -9.36 5.13 4.00
CA THR A 114 -9.34 6.55 4.38
C THR A 114 -9.37 6.74 5.89
N ALA A 115 -9.92 5.79 6.66
CA ALA A 115 -9.98 5.90 8.12
C ALA A 115 -8.59 6.08 8.78
N PRO A 116 -7.53 5.33 8.40
CA PRO A 116 -6.18 5.57 8.92
C PRO A 116 -5.59 6.93 8.52
N ILE A 117 -5.96 7.44 7.33
CA ILE A 117 -5.52 8.75 6.85
C ILE A 117 -6.16 9.84 7.72
N VAL A 118 -7.47 9.78 7.95
CA VAL A 118 -8.21 10.72 8.81
C VAL A 118 -7.66 10.70 10.24
N ALA A 119 -7.44 9.52 10.80
CA ALA A 119 -6.88 9.35 12.14
C ALA A 119 -5.46 9.93 12.23
N SER A 120 -4.60 9.63 11.25
CA SER A 120 -3.25 10.18 11.15
C SER A 120 -3.26 11.71 11.01
N MET A 121 -4.12 12.27 10.16
CA MET A 121 -4.25 13.72 9.99
C MET A 121 -4.69 14.40 11.29
N HIS A 122 -5.69 13.86 11.98
CA HIS A 122 -6.14 14.40 13.26
C HIS A 122 -5.03 14.35 14.32
N LYS A 123 -4.31 13.23 14.40
CA LYS A 123 -3.20 13.11 15.35
C LYS A 123 -2.05 14.06 15.03
N ILE A 124 -1.70 14.21 13.75
CA ILE A 124 -0.64 15.14 13.34
C ILE A 124 -1.07 16.59 13.60
N GLN A 125 -2.33 16.96 13.38
CA GLN A 125 -2.84 18.29 13.74
C GLN A 125 -2.71 18.56 15.24
N LEU A 126 -3.08 17.60 16.08
CA LEU A 126 -2.90 17.70 17.53
C LEU A 126 -1.41 17.84 17.89
N THR A 127 -0.56 17.01 17.30
CA THR A 127 0.89 17.05 17.52
C THR A 127 1.52 18.35 17.02
N LEU A 128 0.99 18.97 15.95
CA LEU A 128 1.40 20.29 15.49
C LEU A 128 1.11 21.36 16.55
N ILE A 129 -0.09 21.32 17.15
CA ILE A 129 -0.48 22.23 18.24
C ILE A 129 0.37 21.98 19.49
N GLU A 130 0.56 20.71 19.87
CA GLU A 130 1.42 20.31 21.00
C GLU A 130 2.86 20.79 20.79
N ALA A 131 3.43 20.62 19.59
CA ALA A 131 4.76 21.06 19.26
C ALA A 131 4.90 22.58 19.35
N VAL A 132 3.97 23.34 18.76
CA VAL A 132 3.96 24.82 18.87
C VAL A 132 3.83 25.27 20.32
N LEU A 133 2.98 24.62 21.13
CA LEU A 133 2.81 24.94 22.54
C LEU A 133 4.06 24.61 23.37
N LEU A 134 4.68 23.45 23.12
CA LEU A 134 5.92 23.06 23.79
C LEU A 134 7.05 24.05 23.46
N VAL A 135 7.19 24.41 22.20
CA VAL A 135 8.13 25.44 21.77
C VAL A 135 7.83 26.77 22.45
N LEU A 136 6.57 27.21 22.51
CA LEU A 136 6.16 28.42 23.20
C LEU A 136 6.59 28.40 24.67
N VAL A 137 6.38 27.27 25.35
CA VAL A 137 6.78 27.09 26.75
C VAL A 137 8.29 27.19 26.90
N VAL A 138 9.06 26.51 26.04
CA VAL A 138 10.53 26.57 26.06
C VAL A 138 11.02 28.00 25.83
N VAL A 139 10.55 28.67 24.76
CA VAL A 139 10.91 30.05 24.45
C VAL A 139 10.54 31.00 25.59
N PHE A 140 9.38 30.81 26.22
CA PHE A 140 8.96 31.62 27.37
C PHE A 140 9.86 31.40 28.60
N ILE A 141 10.30 30.17 28.87
CA ILE A 141 11.21 29.86 29.98
C ILE A 141 12.56 30.56 29.79
N PHE A 142 13.10 30.57 28.56
CA PHE A 142 14.38 31.20 28.25
C PHE A 142 14.29 32.72 28.17
N LEU A 143 13.31 33.28 27.45
CA LEU A 143 13.22 34.73 27.22
C LEU A 143 12.51 35.49 28.35
N GLN A 144 11.75 34.80 29.20
CA GLN A 144 11.07 35.34 30.40
C GLN A 144 10.16 36.54 30.13
N SER A 145 9.74 36.70 28.87
CA SER A 145 8.99 37.85 28.37
C SER A 145 7.92 37.38 27.41
N LEU A 146 6.64 37.54 27.79
CA LEU A 146 5.51 37.22 26.91
C LEU A 146 5.61 37.93 25.56
N ARG A 147 6.17 39.14 25.53
CA ARG A 147 6.30 39.93 24.30
C ARG A 147 7.35 39.37 23.36
N ALA A 148 8.45 38.88 23.92
CA ALA A 148 9.50 38.22 23.14
C ALA A 148 9.00 36.88 22.61
N THR A 149 8.24 36.13 23.41
CA THR A 149 7.65 34.84 23.01
C THR A 149 6.59 34.96 21.90
N ILE A 150 5.84 36.08 21.84
CA ILE A 150 4.85 36.31 20.77
C ILE A 150 5.50 36.35 19.37
N ILE A 151 6.78 36.74 19.26
CA ILE A 151 7.44 36.90 17.96
C ILE A 151 7.64 35.53 17.28
N PRO A 152 8.30 34.52 17.89
CA PRO A 152 8.33 33.17 17.33
C PRO A 152 6.93 32.55 17.21
N MET A 153 6.00 32.86 18.13
CA MET A 153 4.62 32.36 18.07
C MET A 153 3.87 32.79 16.79
N LEU A 154 4.11 34.01 16.31
CA LEU A 154 3.54 34.49 15.05
C LEU A 154 4.36 34.04 13.84
N ALA A 155 5.68 33.89 14.01
CA ALA A 155 6.55 33.48 12.92
C ALA A 155 6.22 32.07 12.41
N VAL A 156 6.06 31.10 13.31
CA VAL A 156 5.85 29.69 12.92
C VAL A 156 4.60 29.48 12.06
N PRO A 157 3.39 29.94 12.43
CA PRO A 157 2.20 29.78 11.59
C PRO A 157 2.35 30.43 10.21
N VAL A 158 3.01 31.60 10.13
CA VAL A 158 3.21 32.30 8.85
C VAL A 158 4.09 31.49 7.90
N SER A 159 5.18 30.90 8.40
CA SER A 159 6.08 30.08 7.59
C SER A 159 5.44 28.76 7.15
N LEU A 160 4.64 28.14 8.03
CA LEU A 160 3.86 26.94 7.68
C LEU A 160 2.76 27.26 6.66
N LEU A 161 2.03 28.37 6.81
CA LEU A 161 1.05 28.83 5.83
C LEU A 161 1.69 29.11 4.46
N GLY A 162 2.87 29.74 4.44
CA GLY A 162 3.65 29.91 3.20
C GLY A 162 3.95 28.57 2.52
N THR A 163 4.27 27.56 3.31
CA THR A 163 4.50 26.19 2.81
C THR A 163 3.24 25.60 2.18
N PHE A 164 2.08 25.74 2.82
CA PHE A 164 0.80 25.31 2.23
C PHE A 164 0.46 26.01 0.92
N ILE A 165 0.78 27.31 0.80
CA ILE A 165 0.57 28.09 -0.43
C ILE A 165 1.46 27.59 -1.57
N ALA A 166 2.67 27.15 -1.26
CA ALA A 166 3.62 26.64 -2.25
C ALA A 166 3.31 25.22 -2.73
N PHE A 167 2.63 24.38 -1.94
CA PHE A 167 2.35 22.99 -2.31
C PHE A 167 1.64 22.82 -3.66
N PRO A 168 0.52 23.51 -3.97
CA PRO A 168 -0.14 23.40 -5.27
C PRO A 168 0.77 23.81 -6.43
N MET A 169 1.64 24.80 -6.23
CA MET A 169 2.58 25.29 -7.25
C MET A 169 3.66 24.26 -7.59
N LEU A 170 4.01 23.40 -6.63
CA LEU A 170 4.99 22.33 -6.77
C LEU A 170 4.34 20.97 -7.13
N GLY A 171 3.02 20.93 -7.29
CA GLY A 171 2.27 19.68 -7.54
C GLY A 171 2.17 18.76 -6.33
N PHE A 172 2.30 19.30 -5.12
CA PHE A 172 2.26 18.58 -3.87
C PHE A 172 0.85 18.60 -3.27
N SER A 173 0.50 17.53 -2.57
CA SER A 173 -0.75 17.42 -1.82
C SER A 173 -0.47 17.43 -0.32
N VAL A 174 -1.46 17.84 0.48
CA VAL A 174 -1.41 17.64 1.93
C VAL A 174 -1.66 16.16 2.21
N ASN A 175 -0.62 15.46 2.64
CA ASN A 175 -0.63 14.05 2.99
C ASN A 175 0.19 13.80 4.27
N THR A 176 0.13 12.58 4.81
CA THR A 176 0.82 12.19 6.04
C THR A 176 2.32 12.55 6.04
N LEU A 177 3.03 12.35 4.93
CA LEU A 177 4.47 12.62 4.82
C LEU A 177 4.77 14.12 4.84
N THR A 178 4.02 14.92 4.07
CA THR A 178 4.16 16.39 4.09
C THR A 178 3.80 16.98 5.44
N LEU A 179 2.78 16.45 6.12
CA LEU A 179 2.40 16.88 7.47
C LEU A 179 3.50 16.55 8.49
N PHE A 180 4.10 15.36 8.43
CA PHE A 180 5.27 15.04 9.26
C PHE A 180 6.47 15.93 8.94
N GLY A 181 6.74 16.21 7.67
CA GLY A 181 7.76 17.17 7.25
C GLY A 181 7.56 18.55 7.87
N MET A 182 6.32 19.03 7.94
CA MET A 182 5.99 20.29 8.62
C MET A 182 6.19 20.24 10.13
N VAL A 183 5.82 19.14 10.79
CA VAL A 183 6.07 18.96 12.24
C VAL A 183 7.56 19.02 12.54
N LEU A 184 8.39 18.34 11.75
CA LEU A 184 9.86 18.39 11.86
C LEU A 184 10.39 19.80 11.58
N ALA A 185 9.80 20.51 10.61
CA ALA A 185 10.19 21.86 10.27
C ALA A 185 9.90 22.87 11.39
N ILE A 186 8.93 22.64 12.29
CA ILE A 186 8.62 23.58 13.39
C ILE A 186 9.89 23.91 14.19
N GLY A 187 10.64 22.90 14.62
CA GLY A 187 11.86 23.13 15.41
C GLY A 187 12.88 24.01 14.67
N ILE A 188 13.00 23.82 13.36
CA ILE A 188 13.91 24.57 12.49
C ILE A 188 13.41 26.01 12.30
N VAL A 189 12.12 26.20 12.02
CA VAL A 189 11.52 27.51 11.76
C VAL A 189 11.55 28.41 13.00
N VAL A 190 11.38 27.83 14.18
CA VAL A 190 11.39 28.60 15.43
C VAL A 190 12.79 29.14 15.71
N ASP A 191 13.83 28.36 15.42
CA ASP A 191 15.22 28.70 15.73
C ASP A 191 15.62 30.04 15.07
N ASP A 192 15.28 30.23 13.79
CA ASP A 192 15.56 31.49 13.08
C ASP A 192 14.92 32.70 13.78
N ALA A 193 13.68 32.56 14.26
CA ALA A 193 12.98 33.63 14.96
C ALA A 193 13.56 33.87 16.36
N ILE A 194 13.99 32.82 17.07
CA ILE A 194 14.62 32.93 18.38
C ILE A 194 15.95 33.67 18.26
N VAL A 195 16.80 33.29 17.32
CA VAL A 195 18.12 33.91 17.11
C VAL A 195 18.00 35.41 16.90
N VAL A 196 17.03 35.85 16.09
CA VAL A 196 16.76 37.27 15.86
C VAL A 196 16.29 37.96 17.15
N VAL A 197 15.32 37.38 17.85
CA VAL A 197 14.75 37.96 19.07
C VAL A 197 15.78 38.04 20.21
N GLU A 198 16.58 37.00 20.38
CA GLU A 198 17.66 36.94 21.37
C GLU A 198 18.73 37.99 21.08
N ALA A 199 19.18 38.12 19.83
CA ALA A 199 20.15 39.12 19.43
C ALA A 199 19.65 40.56 19.67
N VAL A 200 18.36 40.83 19.37
CA VAL A 200 17.74 42.13 19.66
C VAL A 200 17.66 42.37 21.17
N GLN A 201 17.22 41.37 21.94
CA GLN A 201 17.06 41.50 23.39
C GLN A 201 18.40 41.76 24.08
N HIS A 202 19.47 41.08 23.65
CA HIS A 202 20.83 41.33 24.11
C HIS A 202 21.21 42.80 23.95
N HIS A 203 20.93 43.42 22.79
CA HIS A 203 21.25 44.82 22.53
C HIS A 203 20.37 45.81 23.33
N ILE A 204 19.10 45.46 23.56
CA ILE A 204 18.20 46.24 24.45
C ILE A 204 18.70 46.22 25.90
N GLU A 205 19.21 45.08 26.37
CA GLU A 205 19.82 44.94 27.69
C GLU A 205 21.06 45.82 27.85
N HIS A 206 21.84 45.98 26.78
CA HIS A 206 23.00 46.88 26.70
C HIS A 206 22.64 48.37 26.49
N GLY A 207 21.34 48.71 26.54
CA GLY A 207 20.88 50.09 26.66
C GLY A 207 20.43 50.75 25.36
N LEU A 208 20.40 50.03 24.23
CA LEU A 208 19.87 50.55 22.97
C LEU A 208 18.33 50.61 22.99
N SER A 209 17.76 51.54 22.21
CA SER A 209 16.32 51.58 21.97
C SER A 209 15.89 50.33 21.17
N PRO A 210 14.64 49.82 21.30
CA PRO A 210 14.21 48.61 20.58
C PRO A 210 14.45 48.68 19.07
N ARG A 211 14.29 49.86 18.46
CA ARG A 211 14.55 50.07 17.03
C ARG A 211 16.05 50.00 16.71
N ASP A 212 16.89 50.71 17.47
CA ASP A 212 18.34 50.74 17.20
C ASP A 212 18.98 49.38 17.52
N ALA A 213 18.53 48.72 18.58
CA ALA A 213 18.89 47.36 18.95
C ALA A 213 18.55 46.38 17.82
N THR A 214 17.36 46.50 17.22
CA THR A 214 16.97 45.66 16.08
C THR A 214 17.87 45.88 14.87
N VAL A 215 18.15 47.15 14.52
CA VAL A 215 19.03 47.46 13.37
C VAL A 215 20.44 46.91 13.60
N GLN A 216 20.96 47.03 14.82
CA GLN A 216 22.28 46.51 15.15
C GLN A 216 22.29 44.97 15.13
N ALA A 217 21.33 44.32 15.79
CA ALA A 217 21.20 42.87 15.80
C ALA A 217 21.09 42.30 14.37
N MET A 218 20.28 42.90 13.50
CA MET A 218 20.14 42.43 12.11
C MET A 218 21.43 42.53 11.31
N LYS A 219 22.34 43.48 11.58
CA LYS A 219 23.65 43.52 10.92
C LYS A 219 24.51 42.31 11.29
N GLU A 220 24.30 41.74 12.47
CA GLU A 220 25.07 40.61 12.99
C GLU A 220 24.44 39.27 12.57
N VAL A 221 23.11 39.16 12.61
CA VAL A 221 22.42 37.87 12.39
C VAL A 221 21.92 37.63 10.97
N SER A 222 21.78 38.65 10.11
CA SER A 222 21.21 38.44 8.76
C SER A 222 22.02 37.45 7.92
N GLY A 223 23.36 37.57 7.94
CA GLY A 223 24.26 36.66 7.22
C GLY A 223 24.13 35.22 7.71
N PRO A 224 24.29 34.96 9.03
CA PRO A 224 24.07 33.64 9.61
C PRO A 224 22.70 33.03 9.30
N VAL A 225 21.61 33.81 9.38
CA VAL A 225 20.24 33.32 9.09
C VAL A 225 20.12 32.87 7.62
N ILE A 226 20.64 33.65 6.67
CA ILE A 226 20.64 33.26 5.25
C ILE A 226 21.49 32.00 5.03
N ALA A 227 22.65 31.92 5.68
CA ALA A 227 23.55 30.78 5.54
C ALA A 227 22.90 29.48 6.06
N ILE A 228 22.27 29.52 7.23
CA ILE A 228 21.55 28.38 7.81
C ILE A 228 20.45 27.89 6.85
N ALA A 229 19.66 28.82 6.31
CA ALA A 229 18.60 28.48 5.37
C ALA A 229 19.14 27.80 4.10
N LEU A 230 20.22 28.34 3.51
CA LEU A 230 20.85 27.76 2.32
C LEU A 230 21.50 26.40 2.61
N ILE A 231 22.13 26.23 3.78
CA ILE A 231 22.72 24.95 4.22
C ILE A 231 21.64 23.88 4.35
N LEU A 232 20.52 24.21 4.99
CA LEU A 232 19.39 23.29 5.11
C LEU A 232 18.82 22.93 3.73
N CYS A 233 18.65 23.91 2.84
CA CYS A 233 18.29 23.63 1.45
C CYS A 233 19.32 22.72 0.76
N ALA A 234 20.62 22.94 0.95
CA ALA A 234 21.67 22.12 0.38
C ALA A 234 21.70 20.68 0.90
N VAL A 235 21.20 20.44 2.12
CA VAL A 235 21.03 19.09 2.67
C VAL A 235 19.79 18.41 2.10
N PHE A 236 18.65 19.10 2.04
CA PHE A 236 17.37 18.47 1.67
C PHE A 236 17.12 18.43 0.16
N VAL A 237 17.49 19.47 -0.60
CA VAL A 237 17.21 19.55 -2.04
C VAL A 237 17.84 18.40 -2.83
N PRO A 238 19.09 17.94 -2.57
CA PRO A 238 19.65 16.78 -3.25
C PRO A 238 18.84 15.50 -3.06
N VAL A 239 18.22 15.32 -1.89
CA VAL A 239 17.38 14.15 -1.57
C VAL A 239 16.14 14.11 -2.48
N ALA A 240 15.65 15.27 -2.95
CA ALA A 240 14.54 15.33 -3.89
C ALA A 240 14.84 14.72 -5.27
N PHE A 241 16.12 14.46 -5.59
CA PHE A 241 16.56 13.84 -6.85
C PHE A 241 16.75 12.32 -6.75
N MET A 242 16.48 11.72 -5.59
CA MET A 242 16.45 10.26 -5.45
C MET A 242 15.46 9.64 -6.42
N SER A 243 15.84 8.50 -7.00
CA SER A 243 14.97 7.79 -7.95
C SER A 243 14.11 6.73 -7.24
N GLY A 244 13.12 6.21 -7.96
CA GLY A 244 12.25 5.14 -7.45
C GLY A 244 11.21 5.61 -6.43
N VAL A 245 10.57 4.65 -5.78
CA VAL A 245 9.52 4.89 -4.79
C VAL A 245 10.08 5.60 -3.56
N THR A 246 11.24 5.15 -3.09
CA THR A 246 11.99 5.74 -1.99
C THR A 246 12.22 7.23 -2.21
N GLY A 247 12.69 7.59 -3.41
CA GLY A 247 12.91 8.98 -3.77
C GLY A 247 11.64 9.81 -3.76
N ARG A 248 10.52 9.27 -4.26
CA ARG A 248 9.21 9.95 -4.21
C ARG A 248 8.74 10.20 -2.77
N LEU A 249 8.99 9.28 -1.85
CA LEU A 249 8.65 9.46 -0.42
C LEU A 249 9.54 10.53 0.22
N TYR A 250 10.86 10.45 0.01
CA TYR A 250 11.77 11.46 0.54
C TYR A 250 11.56 12.84 -0.07
N GLN A 251 11.18 12.92 -1.35
CA GLN A 251 10.85 14.17 -2.02
C GLN A 251 9.74 14.93 -1.27
N GLN A 252 8.73 14.24 -0.73
CA GLN A 252 7.67 14.85 0.07
C GLN A 252 8.22 15.50 1.33
N PHE A 253 9.10 14.81 2.06
CA PHE A 253 9.76 15.34 3.26
C PHE A 253 10.72 16.49 2.95
N ALA A 254 11.65 16.25 2.02
CA ALA A 254 12.73 17.16 1.68
C ALA A 254 12.23 18.50 1.15
N ILE A 255 11.29 18.49 0.20
CA ILE A 255 10.76 19.72 -0.38
C ILE A 255 9.90 20.47 0.64
N THR A 256 9.13 19.74 1.47
CA THR A 256 8.37 20.39 2.54
C THR A 256 9.27 21.17 3.48
N ILE A 257 10.34 20.53 4.00
CA ILE A 257 11.28 21.18 4.91
C ILE A 257 12.00 22.34 4.21
N ALA A 258 12.51 22.14 2.99
CA ALA A 258 13.22 23.18 2.25
C ALA A 258 12.34 24.42 2.02
N VAL A 259 11.08 24.24 1.63
CA VAL A 259 10.14 25.34 1.43
C VAL A 259 9.80 26.02 2.76
N SER A 260 9.54 25.25 3.83
CA SER A 260 9.29 25.82 5.16
C SER A 260 10.45 26.66 5.67
N VAL A 261 11.69 26.22 5.45
CA VAL A 261 12.90 26.94 5.83
C VAL A 261 13.07 28.22 5.01
N ILE A 262 12.79 28.20 3.71
CA ILE A 262 12.84 29.41 2.88
C ILE A 262 11.85 30.46 3.39
N PHE A 263 10.60 30.05 3.68
CA PHE A 263 9.62 30.97 4.27
C PHE A 263 10.02 31.42 5.68
N SER A 264 10.65 30.55 6.48
CA SER A 264 11.24 30.90 7.78
C SER A 264 12.30 31.98 7.65
N ALA A 265 13.27 31.83 6.75
CA ALA A 265 14.33 32.80 6.54
C ALA A 265 13.76 34.16 6.10
N ILE A 266 12.79 34.17 5.18
CA ILE A 266 12.10 35.40 4.76
C ILE A 266 11.45 36.08 5.98
N ASN A 267 10.77 35.30 6.81
CA ASN A 267 10.07 35.76 8.00
C ASN A 267 11.03 36.29 9.09
N ALA A 268 12.16 35.61 9.30
CA ALA A 268 13.22 36.00 10.22
C ALA A 268 13.92 37.29 9.77
N LEU A 269 14.01 37.56 8.47
CA LEU A 269 14.61 38.79 7.93
C LEU A 269 13.63 39.95 7.80
N THR A 270 12.31 39.70 7.90
CA THR A 270 11.28 40.73 7.66
C THR A 270 10.36 40.95 8.87
N LEU A 271 9.47 40.01 9.15
CA LEU A 271 8.45 40.15 10.18
C LEU A 271 9.05 40.06 11.60
N SER A 272 10.01 39.17 11.84
CA SER A 272 10.66 39.02 13.15
C SER A 272 11.35 40.30 13.65
N PRO A 273 12.18 41.00 12.86
CA PRO A 273 12.76 42.27 13.27
C PRO A 273 11.71 43.38 13.35
N ALA A 274 10.72 43.42 12.46
CA ALA A 274 9.64 44.41 12.55
C ALA A 274 8.85 44.26 13.86
N LEU A 275 8.48 43.04 14.25
CA LEU A 275 7.82 42.76 15.51
C LEU A 275 8.74 43.02 16.71
N SER A 276 10.04 42.72 16.58
CA SER A 276 11.03 42.99 17.63
C SER A 276 11.12 44.48 17.95
N ALA A 277 11.19 45.33 16.92
CA ALA A 277 11.25 46.79 17.08
C ALA A 277 9.97 47.38 17.71
N ILE A 278 8.81 46.74 17.51
CA ILE A 278 7.50 47.22 18.00
C ILE A 278 7.18 46.69 19.41
N LEU A 279 7.43 45.40 19.65
CA LEU A 279 6.95 44.68 20.83
C LEU A 279 7.98 44.59 21.96
N LEU A 280 9.28 44.49 21.64
CA LEU A 280 10.31 44.32 22.66
C LEU A 280 10.49 45.61 23.46
N ARG A 281 10.70 45.43 24.75
CA ARG A 281 11.01 46.51 25.69
C ARG A 281 12.10 46.03 26.64
N LYS A 282 12.72 47.00 27.33
CA LYS A 282 13.74 46.71 28.35
C LYS A 282 13.21 45.69 29.37
N PRO A 283 13.92 44.58 29.60
CA PRO A 283 13.52 43.57 30.59
C PRO A 283 13.35 44.21 31.97
N GLN A 284 12.24 43.92 32.64
CA GLN A 284 12.02 44.32 34.04
C GLN A 284 12.17 43.09 34.93
N PRO A 285 12.82 43.20 36.10
CA PRO A 285 12.95 42.05 37.00
C PRO A 285 11.56 41.57 37.46
N GLY A 286 11.28 40.29 37.21
CA GLY A 286 10.01 39.67 37.57
C GLY A 286 9.74 39.74 39.07
N ARG A 287 8.53 40.13 39.46
CA ARG A 287 8.08 40.18 40.87
C ARG A 287 7.17 39.00 41.18
N GLY A 288 7.19 38.50 42.42
CA GLY A 288 6.34 37.39 42.89
C GLY A 288 6.92 35.99 42.64
N PRO A 289 6.09 34.93 42.71
CA PRO A 289 6.56 33.53 42.64
C PRO A 289 7.24 33.16 41.31
N LEU A 290 6.80 33.74 40.18
CA LEU A 290 7.49 33.58 38.90
C LEU A 290 8.90 34.19 38.91
N GLY A 291 9.09 35.33 39.57
CA GLY A 291 10.42 35.96 39.71
C GLY A 291 11.39 35.11 40.53
N TRP A 292 10.89 34.40 41.57
CA TRP A 292 11.69 33.45 42.33
C TRP A 292 12.12 32.24 41.49
N PHE A 293 11.19 31.65 40.72
CA PHE A 293 11.48 30.53 39.82
C PHE A 293 12.51 30.91 38.77
N PHE A 294 12.29 32.01 38.04
CA PHE A 294 13.23 32.48 37.02
C PHE A 294 14.58 32.88 37.61
N GLY A 295 14.60 33.47 38.80
CA GLY A 295 15.85 33.77 39.52
C GLY A 295 16.62 32.50 39.92
N TRP A 296 15.93 31.41 40.28
CA TRP A 296 16.55 30.10 40.50
C TRP A 296 17.03 29.47 39.20
N PHE A 297 16.22 29.52 38.13
CA PHE A 297 16.55 29.00 36.82
C PHE A 297 17.80 29.69 36.26
N ASN A 298 17.84 31.03 36.24
CA ASN A 298 18.99 31.81 35.76
C ASN A 298 20.26 31.48 36.53
N ARG A 299 20.22 31.45 37.87
CA ARG A 299 21.39 31.08 38.71
C ARG A 299 21.87 29.66 38.44
N SER A 300 20.95 28.73 38.16
CA SER A 300 21.28 27.34 37.87
C SER A 300 21.84 27.21 36.46
N PHE A 301 21.22 27.88 35.48
CA PHE A 301 21.69 27.98 34.10
C PHE A 301 23.09 28.59 34.04
N ASP A 302 23.34 29.71 34.73
CA ASP A 302 24.67 30.32 34.83
C ASP A 302 25.73 29.37 35.40
N ARG A 303 25.34 28.56 36.40
CA ARG A 303 26.23 27.54 36.97
C ARG A 303 26.56 26.46 35.94
N VAL A 304 25.56 26.01 35.18
CA VAL A 304 25.73 25.05 34.09
C VAL A 304 26.59 25.65 32.98
N THR A 305 26.33 26.88 32.55
CA THR A 305 27.10 27.59 31.52
C THR A 305 28.56 27.77 31.92
N LYS A 306 28.85 28.12 33.19
CA LYS A 306 30.22 28.18 33.71
C LYS A 306 30.89 26.81 33.75
N GLY A 307 30.16 25.77 34.15
CA GLY A 307 30.65 24.39 34.15
C GLY A 307 30.95 23.89 32.73
N TYR A 308 30.04 24.14 31.80
CA TYR A 308 30.20 23.85 30.38
C TYR A 308 31.41 24.59 29.80
N GLY A 309 31.57 25.88 30.11
CA GLY A 309 32.75 26.66 29.72
C GLY A 309 34.06 26.03 30.19
N GLY A 310 34.10 25.49 31.41
CA GLY A 310 35.25 24.73 31.92
C GLY A 310 35.55 23.44 31.14
N ILE A 311 34.52 22.73 30.67
CA ILE A 311 34.67 21.55 29.81
C ILE A 311 35.19 21.96 28.43
N VAL A 312 34.62 23.01 27.83
CA VAL A 312 35.08 23.56 26.55
C VAL A 312 36.55 23.97 26.65
N ASP A 313 36.93 24.70 27.71
CA ASP A 313 38.32 25.08 28.00
C ASP A 313 39.27 23.88 28.04
N PHE A 314 38.83 22.77 28.64
CA PHE A 314 39.62 21.53 28.72
C PHE A 314 39.91 20.92 27.34
N PHE A 315 38.94 20.94 26.44
CA PHE A 315 39.05 20.40 25.07
C PHE A 315 39.76 21.37 24.12
N VAL A 316 39.50 22.68 24.22
CA VAL A 316 40.14 23.72 23.37
C VAL A 316 41.65 23.78 23.61
N ARG A 317 42.12 23.60 24.85
CA ARG A 317 43.55 23.67 25.19
C ARG A 317 44.40 22.59 24.54
N LYS A 318 43.82 21.45 24.13
CA LYS A 318 44.55 20.36 23.45
C LYS A 318 43.70 19.72 22.35
N ALA A 319 43.91 20.15 21.11
CA ALA A 319 43.21 19.63 19.92
C ALA A 319 43.23 18.10 19.78
N ALA A 320 44.32 17.44 20.22
CA ALA A 320 44.42 15.97 20.21
C ALA A 320 43.32 15.27 21.03
N ARG A 321 42.81 15.90 22.11
CA ARG A 321 41.73 15.33 22.94
C ARG A 321 40.40 15.34 22.21
N SER A 322 40.07 16.45 21.55
CA SER A 322 38.85 16.59 20.74
C SER A 322 38.88 15.65 19.54
N MET A 323 40.03 15.51 18.88
CA MET A 323 40.20 14.55 17.79
C MET A 323 40.10 13.10 18.26
N LEU A 324 40.66 12.75 19.42
CA LEU A 324 40.50 11.41 20.00
C LEU A 324 39.03 11.10 20.30
N LEU A 325 38.30 12.05 20.91
CA LEU A 325 36.88 11.89 21.17
C LEU A 325 36.08 11.67 19.87
N LEU A 326 36.40 12.45 18.82
CA LEU A 326 35.79 12.26 17.51
C LEU A 326 36.06 10.87 16.93
N VAL A 327 37.29 10.36 17.04
CA VAL A 327 37.64 9.01 16.60
C VAL A 327 36.86 7.95 17.39
N VAL A 328 36.70 8.14 18.71
CA VAL A 328 35.89 7.24 19.55
C VAL A 328 34.42 7.28 19.13
N ILE A 329 33.86 8.45 18.85
CA ILE A 329 32.48 8.62 18.36
C ILE A 329 32.30 7.93 17.01
N VAL A 330 33.18 8.17 16.05
CA VAL A 330 33.12 7.54 14.72
C VAL A 330 33.25 6.02 14.83
N GLY A 331 34.14 5.53 15.71
CA GLY A 331 34.25 4.11 16.02
C GLY A 331 32.97 3.54 16.65
N GLY A 332 32.33 4.30 17.55
CA GLY A 332 31.04 3.96 18.15
C GLY A 332 29.90 3.88 17.13
N ILE A 333 29.81 4.85 16.22
CA ILE A 333 28.85 4.84 15.10
C ILE A 333 29.07 3.60 14.24
N TRP A 334 30.32 3.28 13.89
CA TRP A 334 30.64 2.10 13.09
C TRP A 334 30.28 0.78 13.78
N LEU A 335 30.41 0.72 15.12
CA LEU A 335 30.01 -0.46 15.88
C LEU A 335 28.49 -0.59 15.97
N LEU A 336 27.78 0.50 16.22
CA LEU A 336 26.31 0.54 16.32
C LEU A 336 25.64 0.29 14.97
N SER A 337 26.19 0.82 13.86
CA SER A 337 25.63 0.64 12.52
C SER A 337 25.65 -0.81 12.07
N LYS A 338 26.53 -1.65 12.61
CA LYS A 338 26.52 -3.12 12.38
C LYS A 338 25.37 -3.84 13.09
N GLN A 339 24.80 -3.25 14.14
CA GLN A 339 23.74 -3.86 14.94
C GLN A 339 22.35 -3.30 14.60
N LEU A 340 22.27 -2.13 13.96
CA LEU A 340 21.01 -1.50 13.59
C LEU A 340 20.42 -2.19 12.33
N PRO A 341 19.28 -2.91 12.43
CA PRO A 341 18.68 -3.54 11.27
C PRO A 341 18.13 -2.47 10.33
N GLY A 342 18.55 -2.49 9.06
CA GLY A 342 17.90 -1.69 8.01
C GLY A 342 16.48 -2.19 7.73
N GLY A 343 15.55 -1.26 7.51
CA GLY A 343 14.18 -1.54 7.09
C GLY A 343 13.66 -0.39 6.21
N PHE A 344 12.72 -0.69 5.32
CA PHE A 344 12.21 0.30 4.37
C PHE A 344 11.11 1.18 4.98
N ILE A 345 9.96 0.60 5.32
CA ILE A 345 8.83 1.29 5.94
C ILE A 345 8.27 0.36 7.02
N PRO A 346 8.03 0.85 8.26
CA PRO A 346 7.47 0.02 9.32
C PRO A 346 6.04 -0.41 9.00
N ASP A 347 5.65 -1.55 9.56
CA ASP A 347 4.26 -1.98 9.55
C ASP A 347 3.42 -1.11 10.49
N GLU A 348 2.19 -0.78 10.10
CA GLU A 348 1.28 0.09 10.84
C GLU A 348 -0.05 -0.62 11.10
N ASP A 349 -0.67 -0.33 12.26
CA ASP A 349 -2.06 -0.72 12.51
C ASP A 349 -3.01 0.18 11.71
N LYS A 350 -3.32 -0.25 10.48
CA LYS A 350 -4.27 0.43 9.59
C LYS A 350 -5.74 0.12 9.90
N GLY A 351 -6.06 -0.51 11.05
CA GLY A 351 -7.44 -0.79 11.44
C GLY A 351 -8.13 -1.92 10.66
N TYR A 352 -7.38 -2.71 9.89
CA TYR A 352 -7.89 -3.90 9.21
C TYR A 352 -6.79 -4.96 9.04
N LEU A 353 -7.21 -6.22 8.89
CA LEU A 353 -6.35 -7.38 8.67
C LEU A 353 -6.90 -8.23 7.52
N PHE A 354 -6.04 -9.09 6.97
CA PHE A 354 -6.43 -10.14 6.04
C PHE A 354 -6.21 -11.52 6.66
N VAL A 355 -7.04 -12.49 6.29
CA VAL A 355 -6.79 -13.92 6.54
C VAL A 355 -6.80 -14.64 5.20
N ALA A 356 -5.68 -15.22 4.83
CA ALA A 356 -5.62 -16.13 3.69
C ALA A 356 -5.82 -17.57 4.17
N LEU A 357 -6.62 -18.32 3.42
CA LEU A 357 -6.86 -19.75 3.61
C LEU A 357 -6.51 -20.48 2.32
N GLN A 358 -5.76 -21.57 2.44
CA GLN A 358 -5.35 -22.41 1.32
C GLN A 358 -5.46 -23.89 1.72
N LEU A 359 -6.40 -24.59 1.10
CA LEU A 359 -6.51 -26.04 1.17
C LEU A 359 -5.53 -26.70 0.18
N PRO A 360 -5.25 -28.02 0.34
CA PRO A 360 -4.52 -28.80 -0.66
C PRO A 360 -5.12 -28.68 -2.07
N GLU A 361 -4.29 -28.88 -3.09
CA GLU A 361 -4.74 -28.88 -4.48
C GLU A 361 -5.84 -29.91 -4.74
N GLY A 362 -6.76 -29.56 -5.65
CA GLY A 362 -7.93 -30.38 -5.98
C GLY A 362 -9.06 -30.31 -4.94
N ALA A 363 -8.91 -29.56 -3.85
CA ALA A 363 -10.03 -29.30 -2.94
C ALA A 363 -11.12 -28.47 -3.65
N SER A 364 -12.38 -28.89 -3.52
CA SER A 364 -13.52 -28.18 -4.10
C SER A 364 -13.87 -26.92 -3.30
N LEU A 365 -14.59 -26.00 -3.95
CA LEU A 365 -15.10 -24.79 -3.31
C LEU A 365 -15.95 -25.12 -2.07
N GLN A 366 -16.73 -26.21 -2.10
CA GLN A 366 -17.54 -26.65 -0.97
C GLN A 366 -16.69 -27.07 0.24
N ARG A 367 -15.54 -27.73 0.00
CA ARG A 367 -14.60 -28.09 1.09
C ARG A 367 -13.96 -26.84 1.67
N SER A 368 -13.51 -25.92 0.81
CA SER A 368 -12.94 -24.64 1.25
C SER A 368 -13.96 -23.82 2.02
N ASP A 369 -15.21 -23.79 1.58
CA ASP A 369 -16.31 -23.08 2.24
C ASP A 369 -16.62 -23.64 3.63
N ALA A 370 -16.59 -24.97 3.78
CA ALA A 370 -16.78 -25.62 5.08
C ALA A 370 -15.68 -25.26 6.08
N VAL A 371 -14.43 -25.17 5.63
CA VAL A 371 -13.31 -24.71 6.49
C VAL A 371 -13.42 -23.20 6.74
N MET A 372 -13.79 -22.41 5.72
CA MET A 372 -13.98 -20.98 5.82
C MET A 372 -14.99 -20.63 6.93
N LYS A 373 -16.11 -21.35 7.02
CA LYS A 373 -17.11 -21.17 8.10
C LYS A 373 -16.52 -21.38 9.49
N LYS A 374 -15.57 -22.32 9.67
CA LYS A 374 -14.86 -22.51 10.95
C LYS A 374 -13.96 -21.30 11.26
N VAL A 375 -13.25 -20.80 10.25
CA VAL A 375 -12.38 -19.62 10.38
C VAL A 375 -13.20 -18.36 10.70
N GLU A 376 -14.33 -18.17 10.02
CA GLU A 376 -15.27 -17.07 10.29
C GLU A 376 -15.75 -17.08 11.74
N GLN A 377 -16.07 -18.24 12.32
CA GLN A 377 -16.46 -18.35 13.72
C GLN A 377 -15.36 -17.88 14.68
N ILE A 378 -14.11 -18.26 14.42
CA ILE A 378 -12.95 -17.82 15.21
C ILE A 378 -12.75 -16.31 15.10
N VAL A 379 -12.80 -15.78 13.88
CA VAL A 379 -12.63 -14.35 13.62
C VAL A 379 -13.73 -13.52 14.28
N SER A 380 -15.00 -13.90 14.11
CA SER A 380 -16.14 -13.19 14.71
C SER A 380 -16.15 -13.27 16.24
N ALA A 381 -15.59 -14.32 16.85
CA ALA A 381 -15.46 -14.45 18.30
C ALA A 381 -14.28 -13.66 18.89
N THR A 382 -13.39 -13.11 18.05
CA THR A 382 -12.18 -12.43 18.51
C THR A 382 -12.48 -10.98 18.91
N LYS A 383 -12.25 -10.65 20.19
CA LYS A 383 -12.37 -9.27 20.70
C LYS A 383 -11.48 -8.30 19.90
N GLY A 384 -12.04 -7.17 19.47
CA GLY A 384 -11.37 -6.16 18.65
C GLY A 384 -11.69 -6.25 17.15
N VAL A 385 -12.39 -7.32 16.73
CA VAL A 385 -12.93 -7.47 15.37
C VAL A 385 -14.33 -6.86 15.32
N ARG A 386 -14.54 -5.90 14.41
CA ARG A 386 -15.84 -5.26 14.15
C ARG A 386 -16.64 -6.01 13.08
N SER A 387 -15.99 -6.38 11.98
CA SER A 387 -16.62 -7.15 10.90
C SER A 387 -15.66 -8.02 10.12
N SER A 388 -16.22 -9.03 9.46
CA SER A 388 -15.51 -9.99 8.64
C SER A 388 -16.26 -10.24 7.32
N LEU A 389 -15.62 -9.91 6.20
CA LEU A 389 -16.08 -10.26 4.86
C LEU A 389 -15.26 -11.44 4.35
N ALA A 390 -15.85 -12.63 4.39
CA ALA A 390 -15.25 -13.85 3.88
C ALA A 390 -15.63 -14.05 2.40
N ILE A 391 -14.64 -14.44 1.59
CA ILE A 391 -14.78 -14.76 0.18
C ILE A 391 -14.13 -16.14 -0.04
N SER A 392 -14.95 -17.17 -0.09
CA SER A 392 -14.55 -18.51 -0.51
C SER A 392 -14.27 -18.50 -2.01
N GLY A 393 -13.19 -19.14 -2.43
CA GLY A 393 -12.82 -19.24 -3.84
C GLY A 393 -11.86 -18.16 -4.33
N PHE A 394 -11.37 -17.26 -3.47
CA PHE A 394 -10.48 -16.16 -3.87
C PHE A 394 -9.10 -16.28 -3.22
N ASN A 395 -8.03 -16.24 -4.03
CA ASN A 395 -6.65 -16.27 -3.56
C ASN A 395 -6.01 -14.89 -3.63
N ILE A 396 -5.72 -14.28 -2.48
CA ILE A 396 -5.10 -12.95 -2.41
C ILE A 396 -3.65 -12.91 -2.91
N LEU A 397 -2.93 -14.05 -2.90
CA LEU A 397 -1.52 -14.08 -3.26
C LEU A 397 -1.31 -13.83 -4.76
N ASN A 398 -2.19 -14.38 -5.60
CA ASN A 398 -2.15 -14.20 -7.06
C ASN A 398 -3.34 -13.41 -7.63
N GLY A 399 -4.35 -13.08 -6.81
CA GLY A 399 -5.55 -12.33 -7.21
C GLY A 399 -6.54 -13.12 -8.07
N LEU A 400 -6.43 -14.46 -8.12
CA LEU A 400 -7.24 -15.32 -8.97
C LEU A 400 -8.35 -16.04 -8.18
N ALA A 401 -9.41 -16.41 -8.90
CA ALA A 401 -10.40 -17.35 -8.39
C ALA A 401 -9.79 -18.76 -8.37
N ALA A 402 -9.80 -19.40 -7.21
CA ALA A 402 -9.27 -20.75 -7.00
C ALA A 402 -10.15 -21.49 -5.97
N PRO A 403 -10.71 -22.67 -6.31
CA PRO A 403 -11.67 -23.37 -5.45
C PRO A 403 -11.08 -23.85 -4.12
N ASN A 404 -9.76 -24.04 -4.04
CA ASN A 404 -9.05 -24.44 -2.82
C ASN A 404 -8.57 -23.26 -1.97
N ALA A 405 -8.91 -22.02 -2.34
CA ALA A 405 -8.47 -20.81 -1.64
C ALA A 405 -9.65 -20.06 -1.01
N GLY A 406 -9.32 -19.14 -0.11
CA GLY A 406 -10.26 -18.13 0.34
C GLY A 406 -9.58 -17.00 1.09
N LEU A 407 -10.33 -15.90 1.23
CA LEU A 407 -9.86 -14.67 1.83
C LEU A 407 -10.90 -14.13 2.80
N ILE A 408 -10.47 -13.68 3.98
CA ILE A 408 -11.30 -12.88 4.87
C ILE A 408 -10.69 -11.49 5.01
N PHE A 409 -11.48 -10.46 4.72
CA PHE A 409 -11.19 -9.08 5.11
C PHE A 409 -11.75 -8.84 6.50
N ILE A 410 -10.88 -8.49 7.45
CA ILE A 410 -11.26 -8.19 8.83
C ILE A 410 -11.21 -6.69 9.05
N GLY A 411 -12.36 -6.07 9.33
CA GLY A 411 -12.42 -4.70 9.85
C GLY A 411 -12.26 -4.73 11.37
N LEU A 412 -11.29 -3.98 11.90
CA LEU A 412 -11.10 -3.86 13.35
C LEU A 412 -11.96 -2.75 13.94
N ASP A 413 -12.13 -2.77 15.26
CA ASP A 413 -12.69 -1.65 16.01
C ASP A 413 -11.81 -0.39 15.86
N ASP A 414 -12.41 0.77 16.13
CA ASP A 414 -11.67 2.05 16.18
C ASP A 414 -10.50 1.98 17.19
N TRP A 415 -9.38 2.64 16.89
CA TRP A 415 -8.19 2.64 17.75
C TRP A 415 -8.49 3.05 19.19
N LYS A 416 -9.45 3.97 19.44
CA LYS A 416 -9.84 4.40 20.79
C LYS A 416 -10.47 3.28 21.64
N LYS A 417 -10.94 2.21 21.01
CA LYS A 417 -11.48 1.01 21.71
C LYS A 417 -10.42 -0.09 21.85
N ARG A 418 -9.22 0.12 21.32
CA ARG A 418 -8.13 -0.87 21.21
C ARG A 418 -6.80 -0.34 21.76
N ASP A 419 -6.82 0.46 22.83
CA ASP A 419 -5.61 1.01 23.46
C ASP A 419 -4.69 -0.06 24.06
N ALA A 420 -5.24 -1.24 24.40
CA ALA A 420 -4.43 -2.33 24.96
C ALA A 420 -3.53 -2.95 23.87
N PRO A 421 -2.22 -3.17 24.14
CA PRO A 421 -1.27 -3.70 23.14
C PRO A 421 -1.69 -5.05 22.51
N GLU A 422 -2.46 -5.85 23.25
CA GLU A 422 -3.01 -7.13 22.79
C GLU A 422 -4.13 -7.00 21.73
N LEU A 423 -4.73 -5.82 21.61
CA LEU A 423 -5.79 -5.49 20.64
C LEU A 423 -5.24 -4.76 19.40
N HIS A 424 -3.93 -4.51 19.33
CA HIS A 424 -3.30 -3.99 18.13
C HIS A 424 -3.31 -5.04 17.00
N ALA A 425 -3.36 -4.59 15.75
CA ALA A 425 -3.49 -5.45 14.57
C ALA A 425 -2.45 -6.59 14.53
N GLU A 426 -1.18 -6.32 14.84
CA GLU A 426 -0.12 -7.35 14.86
C GLU A 426 -0.36 -8.41 15.95
N ALA A 427 -0.76 -7.97 17.15
CA ALA A 427 -1.05 -8.88 18.27
C ALA A 427 -2.29 -9.74 17.98
N LEU A 428 -3.33 -9.14 17.39
CA LEU A 428 -4.52 -9.86 16.93
C LEU A 428 -4.18 -10.87 15.83
N ALA A 429 -3.35 -10.50 14.85
CA ALA A 429 -2.89 -11.41 13.81
C ALA A 429 -2.13 -12.60 14.41
N ARG A 430 -1.23 -12.38 15.37
CA ARG A 430 -0.53 -13.47 16.09
C ARG A 430 -1.50 -14.37 16.85
N LYS A 431 -2.49 -13.79 17.54
CA LYS A 431 -3.52 -14.53 18.27
C LYS A 431 -4.39 -15.40 17.35
N LEU A 432 -4.84 -14.84 16.24
CA LEU A 432 -5.59 -15.56 15.21
C LEU A 432 -4.75 -16.70 14.62
N ASN A 433 -3.51 -16.42 14.24
CA ASN A 433 -2.57 -17.43 13.73
C ASN A 433 -2.39 -18.59 14.71
N ALA A 434 -2.25 -18.30 16.01
CA ALA A 434 -2.15 -19.33 17.05
C ALA A 434 -3.40 -20.24 17.09
N GLN A 435 -4.60 -19.67 16.94
CA GLN A 435 -5.86 -20.43 16.92
C GLN A 435 -6.03 -21.24 15.64
N PHE A 436 -5.57 -20.72 14.50
CA PHE A 436 -5.67 -21.39 13.20
C PHE A 436 -4.80 -22.64 13.09
N PHE A 437 -3.73 -22.78 13.90
CA PHE A 437 -2.97 -24.03 13.98
C PHE A 437 -3.82 -25.25 14.39
N GLY A 438 -4.99 -25.04 15.02
CA GLY A 438 -5.96 -26.09 15.35
C GLY A 438 -6.76 -26.65 14.16
N ILE A 439 -6.59 -26.11 12.95
CA ILE A 439 -7.34 -26.51 11.74
C ILE A 439 -6.39 -27.24 10.77
N PRO A 440 -6.28 -28.58 10.83
CA PRO A 440 -5.33 -29.34 10.00
C PRO A 440 -5.71 -29.37 8.52
N GLU A 441 -6.97 -29.06 8.15
CA GLU A 441 -7.47 -29.19 6.78
C GLU A 441 -6.88 -28.15 5.81
N ALA A 442 -6.36 -27.03 6.30
CA ALA A 442 -5.91 -25.92 5.48
C ALA A 442 -4.74 -25.15 6.12
N ARG A 443 -3.91 -24.53 5.27
CA ARG A 443 -2.95 -23.52 5.72
C ARG A 443 -3.69 -22.19 5.82
N ILE A 444 -3.75 -21.63 7.01
CA ILE A 444 -4.48 -20.40 7.29
C ILE A 444 -3.54 -19.44 8.01
N PHE A 445 -3.48 -18.19 7.56
CA PHE A 445 -2.69 -17.17 8.23
C PHE A 445 -3.30 -15.78 8.10
N ALA A 446 -3.34 -15.07 9.23
CA ALA A 446 -3.65 -13.66 9.36
C ALA A 446 -2.40 -12.80 9.17
N PHE A 447 -2.54 -11.69 8.45
CA PHE A 447 -1.47 -10.73 8.20
C PHE A 447 -2.04 -9.32 8.01
N GLY A 448 -1.20 -8.31 8.27
CA GLY A 448 -1.55 -6.90 8.05
C GLY A 448 -1.37 -6.48 6.59
N PRO A 449 -1.95 -5.33 6.20
CA PRO A 449 -1.74 -4.78 4.87
C PRO A 449 -0.29 -4.35 4.63
N PRO A 450 0.17 -4.34 3.36
CA PRO A 450 1.47 -3.80 3.04
C PRO A 450 1.56 -2.31 3.44
N PRO A 451 2.76 -1.83 3.84
CA PRO A 451 2.97 -0.41 4.15
C PRO A 451 2.61 0.50 2.96
N LEU A 452 2.95 0.07 1.74
CA LEU A 452 2.59 0.73 0.48
C LEU A 452 1.70 -0.15 -0.40
N PRO A 453 0.39 0.12 -0.47
CA PRO A 453 -0.52 -0.55 -1.40
C PRO A 453 -0.05 -0.40 -2.85
N GLY A 454 -0.17 -1.46 -3.65
CA GLY A 454 0.12 -1.45 -5.09
C GLY A 454 1.53 -1.91 -5.49
N TYR A 455 2.44 -2.14 -4.53
CA TYR A 455 3.80 -2.66 -4.80
C TYR A 455 4.01 -4.11 -4.36
N GLY A 456 2.95 -4.78 -3.89
CA GLY A 456 2.96 -6.18 -3.48
C GLY A 456 1.70 -6.54 -2.68
N ASN A 457 1.42 -7.84 -2.55
CA ASN A 457 0.28 -8.38 -1.79
C ASN A 457 0.63 -8.70 -0.32
N SER A 458 1.92 -8.74 0.03
CA SER A 458 2.42 -9.04 1.38
C SER A 458 3.65 -8.21 1.72
N SER A 459 3.98 -8.09 3.01
CA SER A 459 5.26 -7.54 3.47
C SER A 459 6.43 -8.49 3.19
N GLY A 460 7.66 -7.95 3.21
CA GLY A 460 8.89 -8.69 2.97
C GLY A 460 9.52 -8.45 1.59
N PHE A 461 10.17 -9.48 1.05
CA PHE A 461 10.80 -9.44 -0.27
C PHE A 461 10.10 -10.36 -1.29
N THR A 462 10.18 -9.99 -2.56
CA THR A 462 9.62 -10.74 -3.69
C THR A 462 10.65 -10.90 -4.79
N LEU A 463 10.87 -12.14 -5.22
CA LEU A 463 11.65 -12.47 -6.41
C LEU A 463 10.85 -13.32 -7.41
N GLN A 464 11.25 -13.24 -8.66
CA GLN A 464 10.73 -14.04 -9.77
C GLN A 464 11.83 -14.98 -10.23
N LEU A 465 11.70 -16.28 -9.97
CA LEU A 465 12.62 -17.28 -10.52
C LEU A 465 12.19 -17.59 -11.95
N GLN A 466 13.05 -17.26 -12.93
CA GLN A 466 12.79 -17.39 -14.35
C GLN A 466 13.44 -18.66 -14.92
N ASP A 467 12.68 -19.40 -15.73
CA ASP A 467 13.21 -20.41 -16.64
C ASP A 467 13.52 -19.77 -18.01
N ARG A 468 14.80 -19.80 -18.41
CA ARG A 468 15.28 -19.31 -19.72
C ARG A 468 15.54 -20.43 -20.72
N SER A 469 15.42 -21.70 -20.33
CA SER A 469 15.55 -22.86 -21.22
C SER A 469 14.32 -23.11 -22.09
N GLY A 470 13.14 -22.68 -21.63
CA GLY A 470 11.85 -23.07 -22.22
C GLY A 470 11.40 -24.48 -21.82
N GLY A 471 11.80 -24.93 -20.62
CA GLY A 471 11.47 -26.24 -20.07
C GLY A 471 10.00 -26.40 -19.67
N SER A 472 9.71 -27.52 -19.01
CA SER A 472 8.37 -27.81 -18.49
C SER A 472 8.13 -27.14 -17.12
N PHE A 473 6.87 -26.96 -16.76
CA PHE A 473 6.50 -26.43 -15.43
C PHE A 473 6.97 -27.32 -14.28
N ASP A 474 7.06 -28.63 -14.50
CA ASP A 474 7.57 -29.56 -13.49
C ASP A 474 9.06 -29.32 -13.21
N GLN A 475 9.83 -29.00 -14.25
CA GLN A 475 11.25 -28.66 -14.11
C GLN A 475 11.41 -27.34 -13.35
N LEU A 476 10.62 -26.31 -13.70
CA LEU A 476 10.60 -25.06 -12.96
C LEU A 476 10.18 -25.27 -11.49
N ALA A 477 9.12 -26.03 -11.23
CA ALA A 477 8.64 -26.32 -9.87
C ALA A 477 9.69 -27.07 -9.03
N ALA A 478 10.36 -28.06 -9.61
CA ALA A 478 11.46 -28.78 -8.96
C ALA A 478 12.63 -27.83 -8.63
N GLN A 479 12.97 -26.92 -9.54
CA GLN A 479 14.03 -25.93 -9.33
C GLN A 479 13.65 -24.90 -8.26
N VAL A 480 12.41 -24.42 -8.25
CA VAL A 480 11.87 -23.53 -7.20
C VAL A 480 11.95 -24.21 -5.84
N LYS A 481 11.50 -25.46 -5.74
CA LYS A 481 11.55 -26.24 -4.49
C LYS A 481 12.98 -26.41 -3.99
N THR A 482 13.92 -26.72 -4.88
CA THR A 482 15.34 -26.83 -4.56
C THR A 482 15.92 -25.50 -4.07
N PHE A 483 15.63 -24.41 -4.79
CA PHE A 483 16.05 -23.07 -4.42
C PHE A 483 15.50 -22.65 -3.05
N MET A 484 14.21 -22.84 -2.80
CA MET A 484 13.58 -22.54 -1.51
C MET A 484 14.13 -23.39 -0.37
N ALA A 485 14.49 -24.65 -0.64
CA ALA A 485 15.09 -25.55 0.35
C ALA A 485 16.53 -25.14 0.71
N GLU A 486 17.30 -24.61 -0.23
CA GLU A 486 18.62 -24.06 0.05
C GLU A 486 18.54 -22.70 0.75
N ALA A 487 17.60 -21.85 0.32
CA ALA A 487 17.37 -20.55 0.93
C ALA A 487 16.85 -20.67 2.38
N SER A 488 15.99 -21.63 2.69
CA SER A 488 15.48 -21.84 4.06
C SER A 488 16.53 -22.33 5.07
N LYS A 489 17.70 -22.81 4.60
CA LYS A 489 18.84 -23.15 5.48
C LYS A 489 19.60 -21.93 5.97
N ARG A 490 19.39 -20.76 5.37
CA ARG A 490 20.06 -19.50 5.71
C ARG A 490 19.43 -18.89 6.96
N PRO A 491 20.20 -18.57 8.01
CA PRO A 491 19.65 -17.96 9.23
C PRO A 491 19.07 -16.56 8.99
N GLU A 492 19.46 -15.88 7.92
CA GLU A 492 18.97 -14.55 7.55
C GLU A 492 17.54 -14.57 6.98
N ILE A 493 17.09 -15.74 6.50
CA ILE A 493 15.83 -15.91 5.78
C ILE A 493 14.79 -16.51 6.73
N GLY A 494 13.66 -15.82 6.87
CA GLY A 494 12.52 -16.31 7.64
C GLY A 494 11.66 -17.27 6.81
N ARG A 495 10.36 -17.00 6.76
CA ARG A 495 9.42 -17.83 5.99
C ARG A 495 9.52 -17.51 4.50
N LEU A 496 9.57 -18.55 3.65
CA LEU A 496 9.44 -18.46 2.19
C LEU A 496 8.14 -19.12 1.74
N THR A 497 7.47 -18.53 0.75
CA THR A 497 6.25 -19.04 0.13
C THR A 497 6.29 -18.84 -1.38
N THR A 498 5.61 -19.71 -2.12
CA THR A 498 5.38 -19.57 -3.55
C THR A 498 3.94 -19.92 -3.87
N THR A 499 3.41 -19.32 -4.92
CA THR A 499 2.09 -19.64 -5.46
C THR A 499 2.15 -20.67 -6.60
N LEU A 500 3.35 -21.00 -7.09
CA LEU A 500 3.52 -22.05 -8.10
C LEU A 500 3.26 -23.42 -7.48
N ASN A 501 2.34 -24.17 -8.10
CA ASN A 501 2.10 -25.56 -7.78
C ASN A 501 1.93 -26.34 -9.09
N ALA A 502 2.71 -27.40 -9.29
CA ALA A 502 2.60 -28.26 -10.48
C ALA A 502 1.76 -29.53 -10.23
N ASP A 503 1.39 -29.79 -8.97
CA ASP A 503 0.70 -31.02 -8.56
C ASP A 503 -0.83 -30.87 -8.58
N THR A 504 -1.38 -29.80 -9.19
CA THR A 504 -2.84 -29.63 -9.26
C THR A 504 -3.45 -30.68 -10.19
N PRO A 505 -4.44 -31.47 -9.72
CA PRO A 505 -5.11 -32.46 -10.56
C PRO A 505 -5.84 -31.80 -11.74
N GLN A 506 -5.62 -32.35 -12.94
CA GLN A 506 -6.21 -31.89 -14.19
C GLN A 506 -6.74 -33.09 -15.00
N ILE A 507 -7.71 -32.82 -15.88
CA ILE A 507 -8.27 -33.82 -16.80
C ILE A 507 -7.87 -33.46 -18.22
N LYS A 508 -7.10 -34.31 -18.86
CA LYS A 508 -6.75 -34.21 -20.28
C LYS A 508 -7.75 -35.01 -21.09
N VAL A 509 -8.40 -34.35 -22.04
CA VAL A 509 -9.31 -34.99 -23.00
C VAL A 509 -8.67 -34.92 -24.38
N GLU A 510 -8.36 -36.08 -24.95
CA GLU A 510 -7.72 -36.20 -26.26
C GLU A 510 -8.71 -36.79 -27.27
N LEU A 511 -9.04 -36.02 -28.31
CA LEU A 511 -9.94 -36.45 -29.37
C LEU A 511 -9.19 -37.26 -30.43
N ASP A 512 -9.66 -38.48 -30.69
CA ASP A 512 -9.27 -39.26 -31.85
C ASP A 512 -9.91 -38.66 -33.11
N ARG A 513 -9.13 -37.84 -33.81
CA ARG A 513 -9.57 -37.14 -35.02
C ARG A 513 -9.81 -38.10 -36.19
N GLU A 514 -9.12 -39.23 -36.24
CA GLU A 514 -9.30 -40.22 -37.32
C GLU A 514 -10.63 -40.94 -37.14
N LYS A 515 -10.93 -41.37 -35.91
CA LYS A 515 -12.20 -42.01 -35.56
C LYS A 515 -13.39 -41.06 -35.63
N ALA A 516 -13.21 -39.79 -35.29
CA ALA A 516 -14.23 -38.77 -35.53
C ALA A 516 -14.55 -38.63 -37.02
N ARG A 517 -13.53 -38.60 -37.89
CA ARG A 517 -13.72 -38.53 -39.35
C ARG A 517 -14.37 -39.79 -39.91
N SER A 518 -13.96 -40.98 -39.48
CA SER A 518 -14.52 -42.24 -39.97
C SER A 518 -15.98 -42.46 -39.57
N THR A 519 -16.40 -41.91 -38.43
CA THR A 519 -17.79 -41.95 -37.95
C THR A 519 -18.66 -40.79 -38.46
N GLY A 520 -18.08 -39.91 -39.29
CA GLY A 520 -18.76 -38.75 -39.87
C GLY A 520 -19.09 -37.64 -38.86
N VAL A 521 -18.35 -37.56 -37.75
CA VAL A 521 -18.51 -36.52 -36.73
C VAL A 521 -17.61 -35.32 -37.06
N ASN A 522 -18.17 -34.11 -37.00
CA ASN A 522 -17.38 -32.88 -37.14
C ASN A 522 -16.61 -32.62 -35.84
N VAL A 523 -15.29 -32.41 -35.96
CA VAL A 523 -14.39 -32.09 -34.85
C VAL A 523 -14.85 -30.85 -34.09
N ASP A 524 -15.33 -29.82 -34.78
CA ASP A 524 -15.81 -28.58 -34.15
C ASP A 524 -17.02 -28.83 -33.25
N SER A 525 -17.93 -29.72 -33.68
CA SER A 525 -19.11 -30.08 -32.89
C SER A 525 -18.73 -30.82 -31.60
N VAL A 526 -17.64 -31.57 -31.59
CA VAL A 526 -17.11 -32.20 -30.37
C VAL A 526 -16.64 -31.15 -29.38
N TYR A 527 -15.77 -30.25 -29.80
CA TYR A 527 -15.25 -29.19 -28.92
C TYR A 527 -16.34 -28.23 -28.45
N GLN A 528 -17.29 -27.86 -29.33
CA GLN A 528 -18.42 -27.01 -28.95
C GLN A 528 -19.32 -27.70 -27.91
N THR A 529 -19.57 -29.00 -28.04
CA THR A 529 -20.37 -29.77 -27.06
C THR A 529 -19.65 -29.84 -25.72
N MET A 530 -18.35 -30.14 -25.71
CA MET A 530 -17.56 -30.15 -24.47
C MET A 530 -17.52 -28.76 -23.83
N GLN A 531 -17.31 -27.69 -24.61
CA GLN A 531 -17.31 -26.32 -24.12
C GLN A 531 -18.66 -25.94 -23.51
N ALA A 532 -19.76 -26.18 -24.24
CA ALA A 532 -21.10 -25.88 -23.76
C ALA A 532 -21.41 -26.62 -22.47
N PHE A 533 -21.05 -27.88 -22.35
CA PHE A 533 -21.44 -28.67 -21.18
C PHE A 533 -20.53 -28.43 -19.97
N LEU A 534 -19.21 -28.27 -20.17
CA LEU A 534 -18.24 -28.15 -19.06
C LEU A 534 -18.01 -26.72 -18.62
N SER A 535 -17.76 -25.80 -19.57
CA SER A 535 -17.34 -24.42 -19.28
C SER A 535 -18.47 -23.39 -19.37
N GLY A 536 -19.61 -23.79 -19.94
CA GLY A 536 -20.70 -22.90 -20.28
C GLY A 536 -20.45 -22.19 -21.62
N LEU A 537 -21.51 -22.10 -22.43
CA LEU A 537 -21.51 -21.41 -23.71
C LEU A 537 -22.37 -20.15 -23.61
N TYR A 538 -21.78 -19.00 -23.88
CA TYR A 538 -22.53 -17.77 -24.09
C TYR A 538 -23.32 -17.87 -25.40
N VAL A 539 -24.64 -17.74 -25.30
CA VAL A 539 -25.55 -17.86 -26.45
C VAL A 539 -25.90 -16.48 -27.00
N ASN A 540 -26.49 -15.64 -26.16
CA ASN A 540 -26.94 -14.28 -26.48
C ASN A 540 -27.29 -13.51 -25.20
N ASP A 541 -27.99 -12.38 -25.34
CA ASP A 541 -28.44 -11.54 -24.25
C ASP A 541 -29.98 -11.52 -24.12
N PHE A 542 -30.45 -11.18 -22.93
CA PHE A 542 -31.87 -10.95 -22.60
C PHE A 542 -32.04 -9.67 -21.79
N VAL A 543 -33.24 -9.07 -21.80
CA VAL A 543 -33.49 -7.79 -21.12
C VAL A 543 -34.41 -7.98 -19.93
N ARG A 544 -33.93 -7.63 -18.74
CA ARG A 544 -34.72 -7.64 -17.51
C ARG A 544 -34.38 -6.43 -16.65
N PHE A 545 -35.34 -5.89 -15.90
CA PHE A 545 -35.14 -4.72 -15.04
C PHE A 545 -34.50 -3.50 -15.75
N GLY A 546 -34.75 -3.35 -17.06
CA GLY A 546 -34.14 -2.29 -17.88
C GLY A 546 -32.64 -2.47 -18.15
N ARG A 547 -32.07 -3.64 -17.86
CA ARG A 547 -30.67 -4.00 -18.10
C ARG A 547 -30.56 -5.21 -19.00
N VAL A 548 -29.41 -5.31 -19.67
CA VAL A 548 -29.05 -6.44 -20.52
C VAL A 548 -28.28 -7.46 -19.67
N PHE A 549 -28.69 -8.72 -19.74
CA PHE A 549 -28.09 -9.85 -19.04
C PHE A 549 -27.73 -10.95 -20.04
N LYS A 550 -26.77 -11.81 -19.68
CA LYS A 550 -26.30 -12.89 -20.55
C LYS A 550 -27.14 -14.15 -20.40
N VAL A 551 -27.34 -14.86 -21.51
CA VAL A 551 -27.88 -16.22 -21.56
C VAL A 551 -26.71 -17.19 -21.71
N MET A 552 -26.56 -18.06 -20.72
CA MET A 552 -25.51 -19.08 -20.67
C MET A 552 -26.14 -20.47 -20.76
N LEU A 553 -25.58 -21.34 -21.61
CA LEU A 553 -25.95 -22.75 -21.70
C LEU A 553 -24.87 -23.57 -21.00
N GLN A 554 -25.25 -24.41 -20.03
CA GLN A 554 -24.35 -25.32 -19.34
C GLN A 554 -25.05 -26.64 -19.02
N ALA A 555 -24.30 -27.74 -18.86
CA ALA A 555 -24.87 -28.99 -18.39
C ALA A 555 -25.18 -28.94 -16.89
N GLU A 556 -26.19 -29.68 -16.45
CA GLU A 556 -26.50 -29.81 -15.02
C GLU A 556 -25.31 -30.44 -14.25
N PRO A 557 -25.07 -30.05 -12.99
CA PRO A 557 -23.89 -30.47 -12.23
C PRO A 557 -23.71 -32.00 -12.11
N GLU A 558 -24.81 -32.76 -12.13
CA GLU A 558 -24.80 -34.23 -12.07
C GLU A 558 -24.18 -34.91 -13.29
N TYR A 559 -24.05 -34.19 -14.42
CA TYR A 559 -23.40 -34.66 -15.65
C TYR A 559 -21.95 -34.16 -15.80
N THR A 560 -21.45 -33.36 -14.87
CA THR A 560 -20.09 -32.79 -14.92
C THR A 560 -19.29 -33.01 -13.64
N ASN A 561 -19.82 -33.79 -12.70
CA ASN A 561 -19.23 -34.02 -11.38
C ASN A 561 -18.00 -34.94 -11.36
N ILE A 562 -17.85 -35.84 -12.34
CA ILE A 562 -16.72 -36.77 -12.42
C ILE A 562 -16.19 -36.88 -13.86
N PRO A 563 -14.88 -37.13 -14.06
CA PRO A 563 -14.27 -37.13 -15.40
C PRO A 563 -14.91 -38.12 -16.39
N SER A 564 -15.36 -39.29 -15.93
CA SER A 564 -15.98 -40.31 -16.78
C SER A 564 -17.29 -39.87 -17.44
N LYS A 565 -17.97 -38.84 -16.89
CA LYS A 565 -19.22 -38.30 -17.48
C LYS A 565 -18.99 -37.59 -18.80
N ILE A 566 -17.79 -37.09 -19.07
CA ILE A 566 -17.44 -36.48 -20.37
C ILE A 566 -17.72 -37.47 -21.52
N GLY A 567 -17.45 -38.76 -21.30
CA GLY A 567 -17.72 -39.81 -22.28
C GLY A 567 -19.22 -40.08 -22.53
N SER A 568 -20.10 -39.60 -21.66
CA SER A 568 -21.56 -39.72 -21.78
C SER A 568 -22.18 -38.62 -22.63
N PHE A 569 -21.42 -37.61 -23.05
CA PHE A 569 -21.94 -36.59 -23.97
C PHE A 569 -22.08 -37.17 -25.37
N TYR A 570 -23.09 -36.71 -26.11
CA TYR A 570 -23.37 -37.21 -27.45
C TYR A 570 -23.21 -36.08 -28.47
N VAL A 571 -22.62 -36.44 -29.61
CA VAL A 571 -22.46 -35.55 -30.76
C VAL A 571 -23.15 -36.16 -31.97
N ARG A 572 -23.78 -35.32 -32.79
CA ARG A 572 -24.48 -35.78 -34.00
C ARG A 572 -23.48 -35.94 -35.14
N ASN A 573 -23.54 -37.07 -35.85
CA ASN A 573 -22.78 -37.28 -37.08
C ASN A 573 -23.54 -36.78 -38.33
N ARG A 574 -22.89 -36.80 -39.50
CA ARG A 574 -23.50 -36.38 -40.79
C ARG A 574 -24.73 -37.18 -41.20
N GLU A 575 -24.87 -38.41 -40.73
CA GLU A 575 -26.05 -39.26 -40.97
C GLU A 575 -27.20 -38.96 -39.99
N GLY A 576 -27.02 -38.01 -39.07
CA GLY A 576 -28.00 -37.65 -38.06
C GLY A 576 -28.03 -38.57 -36.82
N LYS A 577 -27.17 -39.59 -36.76
CA LYS A 577 -27.02 -40.50 -35.61
C LYS A 577 -26.23 -39.83 -34.49
N MET A 578 -26.56 -40.14 -33.24
CA MET A 578 -25.84 -39.66 -32.06
C MET A 578 -24.70 -40.62 -31.73
N VAL A 579 -23.48 -40.09 -31.61
CA VAL A 579 -22.27 -40.83 -31.26
C VAL A 579 -21.80 -40.37 -29.88
N PRO A 580 -21.62 -41.27 -28.90
CA PRO A 580 -21.13 -40.89 -27.57
C PRO A 580 -19.63 -40.55 -27.61
N LEU A 581 -19.22 -39.53 -26.87
CA LEU A 581 -17.82 -39.09 -26.81
C LEU A 581 -16.89 -40.17 -26.27
N SER A 582 -17.36 -41.08 -25.42
CA SER A 582 -16.58 -42.25 -24.96
C SER A 582 -16.00 -43.10 -26.10
N THR A 583 -16.58 -43.04 -27.30
CA THR A 583 -16.04 -43.73 -28.49
C THR A 583 -14.97 -42.93 -29.22
N LEU A 584 -14.89 -41.62 -29.00
CA LEU A 584 -14.09 -40.65 -29.76
C LEU A 584 -12.98 -40.01 -28.92
N VAL A 585 -13.10 -39.97 -27.60
CA VAL A 585 -12.14 -39.29 -26.73
C VAL A 585 -11.48 -40.25 -25.75
N ASN A 586 -10.21 -39.99 -25.48
CA ASN A 586 -9.47 -40.57 -24.36
C ASN A 586 -9.43 -39.55 -23.21
N ILE A 587 -9.69 -40.01 -21.98
CA ILE A 587 -9.77 -39.16 -20.80
C ILE A 587 -8.71 -39.63 -19.80
N GLU A 588 -7.73 -38.78 -19.55
CA GLU A 588 -6.60 -39.07 -18.68
C GLU A 588 -6.55 -38.07 -17.53
N GLN A 589 -6.26 -38.57 -16.32
CA GLN A 589 -5.92 -37.71 -15.20
C GLN A 589 -4.44 -37.38 -15.27
N ILE A 590 -4.12 -36.09 -15.28
CA ILE A 590 -2.75 -35.58 -15.27
C ILE A 590 -2.61 -34.57 -14.12
N SER A 591 -1.37 -34.19 -13.81
CA SER A 591 -1.09 -33.07 -12.92
C SER A 591 -0.48 -31.94 -13.73
N GLY A 592 -0.79 -30.71 -13.35
CA GLY A 592 -0.20 -29.53 -13.96
C GLY A 592 -0.56 -28.26 -13.20
N PRO A 593 0.04 -27.12 -13.55
CA PRO A 593 -0.21 -25.87 -12.84
C PRO A 593 -1.61 -25.32 -13.11
N ASN A 594 -2.26 -24.81 -12.07
CA ASN A 594 -3.55 -24.12 -12.16
C ASN A 594 -3.47 -22.75 -12.87
N PHE A 595 -2.32 -22.07 -12.76
CA PHE A 595 -2.01 -20.86 -13.52
C PHE A 595 -0.52 -20.83 -13.85
N VAL A 596 -0.18 -20.08 -14.89
CA VAL A 596 1.20 -19.89 -15.34
C VAL A 596 1.56 -18.42 -15.17
N SER A 597 2.62 -18.13 -14.44
CA SER A 597 3.19 -16.79 -14.37
C SER A 597 4.31 -16.61 -15.40
N ARG A 598 4.41 -15.39 -15.92
CA ARG A 598 5.52 -14.95 -16.77
C ARG A 598 6.08 -13.64 -16.27
N TYR A 599 7.41 -13.53 -16.26
CA TYR A 599 8.11 -12.30 -15.93
C TYR A 599 9.16 -12.01 -17.00
N ASN A 600 9.14 -10.81 -17.58
CA ASN A 600 9.94 -10.44 -18.76
C ASN A 600 9.81 -11.45 -19.91
N LEU A 601 8.57 -11.93 -20.16
CA LEU A 601 8.19 -12.94 -21.15
C LEU A 601 8.70 -14.38 -20.91
N TYR A 602 9.58 -14.60 -19.93
CA TYR A 602 9.99 -15.93 -19.48
C TYR A 602 8.96 -16.54 -18.56
N GLN A 603 8.84 -17.88 -18.56
CA GLN A 603 8.10 -18.58 -17.51
C GLN A 603 8.76 -18.28 -16.17
N ALA A 604 7.97 -17.93 -15.17
CA ALA A 604 8.49 -17.53 -13.88
C ALA A 604 7.66 -18.06 -12.73
N ALA A 605 8.30 -18.22 -11.58
CA ALA A 605 7.66 -18.52 -10.32
C ALA A 605 7.93 -17.38 -9.34
N GLU A 606 6.85 -16.80 -8.82
CA GLU A 606 6.97 -15.82 -7.76
C GLU A 606 7.28 -16.52 -6.44
N ILE A 607 8.32 -16.06 -5.77
CA ILE A 607 8.70 -16.47 -4.43
C ILE A 607 8.66 -15.23 -3.55
N THR A 608 7.88 -15.29 -2.49
CA THR A 608 7.79 -14.25 -1.46
C THR A 608 8.42 -14.74 -0.17
N GLY A 609 9.02 -13.83 0.58
CA GLY A 609 9.66 -14.16 1.84
C GLY A 609 9.77 -12.98 2.78
N ILE A 610 10.10 -13.26 4.05
CA ILE A 610 10.41 -12.21 5.04
C ILE A 610 11.81 -12.45 5.63
N PRO A 611 12.53 -11.38 6.00
CA PRO A 611 13.76 -11.53 6.80
C PRO A 611 13.48 -12.26 8.12
N ALA A 612 14.46 -13.04 8.59
CA ALA A 612 14.37 -13.65 9.91
C ALA A 612 14.41 -12.58 11.03
N PRO A 613 13.83 -12.84 12.21
CA PRO A 613 13.88 -11.89 13.32
C PRO A 613 15.32 -11.46 13.65
N GLY A 614 15.57 -10.15 13.70
CA GLY A 614 16.90 -9.57 13.96
C GLY A 614 17.76 -9.34 12.71
N TYR A 615 17.30 -9.73 11.52
CA TYR A 615 17.99 -9.47 10.25
C TYR A 615 17.31 -8.35 9.45
N SER A 616 18.12 -7.61 8.69
CA SER A 616 17.63 -6.56 7.79
C SER A 616 17.14 -7.11 6.45
N SER A 617 16.35 -6.31 5.72
CA SER A 617 15.98 -6.62 4.33
C SER A 617 17.23 -6.85 3.47
N ALA A 618 18.18 -5.92 3.49
CA ALA A 618 19.43 -6.02 2.74
C ALA A 618 20.24 -7.31 3.03
N GLN A 619 20.29 -7.75 4.30
CA GLN A 619 20.95 -9.01 4.67
C GLN A 619 20.23 -10.22 4.05
N ALA A 620 18.90 -10.25 4.11
CA ALA A 620 18.11 -11.32 3.49
C ALA A 620 18.27 -11.33 1.95
N LEU A 621 18.26 -10.16 1.31
CA LEU A 621 18.47 -10.03 -0.15
C LEU A 621 19.88 -10.51 -0.54
N SER A 622 20.91 -10.13 0.21
CA SER A 622 22.27 -10.60 -0.04
C SER A 622 22.41 -12.11 0.14
N ALA A 623 21.75 -12.70 1.15
CA ALA A 623 21.71 -14.15 1.33
C ALA A 623 21.01 -14.86 0.16
N ILE A 624 19.92 -14.28 -0.37
CA ILE A 624 19.25 -14.77 -1.59
C ILE A 624 20.16 -14.66 -2.81
N ASP A 625 20.83 -13.52 -3.02
CA ASP A 625 21.79 -13.31 -4.12
C ASP A 625 22.89 -14.39 -4.09
N GLU A 626 23.36 -14.76 -2.89
CA GLU A 626 24.35 -15.83 -2.71
C GLU A 626 23.81 -17.23 -3.03
N VAL A 627 22.58 -17.54 -2.62
CA VAL A 627 21.93 -18.81 -2.95
C VAL A 627 21.66 -18.90 -4.45
N ALA A 628 21.27 -17.78 -5.07
CA ALA A 628 20.98 -17.70 -6.49
C ALA A 628 22.21 -17.92 -7.39
N LYS A 629 23.43 -17.65 -6.91
CA LYS A 629 24.67 -18.01 -7.61
C LYS A 629 24.82 -19.52 -7.85
N ARG A 630 24.08 -20.36 -7.11
CA ARG A 630 24.06 -21.82 -7.27
C ARG A 630 23.01 -22.31 -8.27
N LEU A 631 22.20 -21.42 -8.85
CA LEU A 631 21.22 -21.80 -9.87
C LEU A 631 21.93 -22.34 -11.13
N PRO A 632 21.33 -23.32 -11.83
CA PRO A 632 21.83 -23.74 -13.14
C PRO A 632 21.83 -22.57 -14.12
N ARG A 633 22.70 -22.62 -15.13
CA ARG A 633 22.88 -21.51 -16.12
C ARG A 633 21.60 -21.11 -16.85
N ASP A 634 20.66 -22.04 -16.99
CA ASP A 634 19.41 -21.81 -17.71
C ASP A 634 18.30 -21.20 -16.82
N TYR A 635 18.57 -21.04 -15.53
CA TYR A 635 17.68 -20.36 -14.60
C TYR A 635 18.29 -19.03 -14.16
N SER A 636 17.44 -18.03 -14.04
CA SER A 636 17.80 -16.73 -13.47
C SER A 636 16.77 -16.34 -12.44
N TYR A 637 17.05 -15.30 -11.68
CA TYR A 637 16.03 -14.63 -10.88
C TYR A 637 16.03 -13.14 -11.21
N GLU A 638 14.91 -12.49 -10.93
CA GLU A 638 14.76 -11.05 -10.99
C GLU A 638 14.01 -10.58 -9.75
N TRP A 639 14.39 -9.42 -9.23
CA TRP A 639 13.63 -8.77 -8.16
C TRP A 639 12.37 -8.12 -8.74
N SER A 640 11.27 -8.13 -7.98
CA SER A 640 10.01 -7.48 -8.38
C SER A 640 9.36 -6.71 -7.23
N GLY A 641 8.33 -5.93 -7.52
CA GLY A 641 7.56 -5.19 -6.51
C GLY A 641 8.42 -4.18 -5.72
N LEU A 642 8.21 -4.12 -4.40
CA LEU A 642 8.99 -3.28 -3.48
C LEU A 642 10.49 -3.62 -3.49
N THR A 643 10.85 -4.91 -3.61
CA THR A 643 12.25 -5.34 -3.58
C THR A 643 13.04 -4.82 -4.77
N TYR A 644 12.42 -4.74 -5.94
CA TYR A 644 13.04 -4.10 -7.10
C TYR A 644 13.32 -2.61 -6.84
N GLN A 645 12.42 -1.91 -6.16
CA GLN A 645 12.61 -0.49 -5.82
C GLN A 645 13.71 -0.32 -4.77
N GLU A 646 13.78 -1.21 -3.78
CA GLU A 646 14.86 -1.24 -2.78
C GLU A 646 16.22 -1.44 -3.45
N LYS A 647 16.35 -2.43 -4.35
CA LYS A 647 17.57 -2.69 -5.12
C LYS A 647 17.92 -1.57 -6.09
N LYS A 648 16.93 -0.92 -6.70
CA LYS A 648 17.17 0.21 -7.62
C LYS A 648 17.71 1.44 -6.89
N SER A 649 17.24 1.70 -5.66
CA SER A 649 17.71 2.80 -4.82
C SER A 649 18.98 2.45 -4.03
N GLU A 650 19.54 1.24 -4.19
CA GLU A 650 20.75 0.80 -3.51
C GLU A 650 21.94 1.68 -3.90
N GLY A 651 22.67 2.21 -2.91
CA GLY A 651 23.84 3.07 -3.12
C GLY A 651 23.57 4.55 -3.41
N GLU A 652 22.36 4.94 -3.82
CA GLU A 652 22.02 6.37 -4.08
C GLU A 652 22.20 7.24 -2.82
N ALA A 653 21.84 6.70 -1.65
CA ALA A 653 21.93 7.43 -0.38
C ALA A 653 23.35 7.91 -0.06
N GLY A 654 24.37 7.09 -0.34
CA GLY A 654 25.77 7.45 -0.11
C GLY A 654 26.24 8.59 -1.02
N ILE A 655 25.82 8.56 -2.29
CA ILE A 655 26.13 9.61 -3.27
C ILE A 655 25.49 10.94 -2.85
N ILE A 656 24.21 10.91 -2.47
CA ILE A 656 23.47 12.10 -2.06
C ILE A 656 24.03 12.69 -0.77
N PHE A 657 24.36 11.84 0.22
CA PHE A 657 24.98 12.31 1.45
C PHE A 657 26.35 12.96 1.17
N GLY A 658 27.14 12.38 0.26
CA GLY A 658 28.39 12.97 -0.21
C GLY A 658 28.18 14.34 -0.89
N MET A 659 27.18 14.45 -1.77
CA MET A 659 26.82 15.71 -2.41
C MET A 659 26.35 16.77 -1.41
N ALA A 660 25.52 16.39 -0.43
CA ALA A 660 25.06 17.28 0.63
C ALA A 660 26.25 17.86 1.42
N ILE A 661 27.21 17.01 1.82
CA ILE A 661 28.43 17.46 2.50
C ILE A 661 29.22 18.45 1.62
N ILE A 662 29.38 18.17 0.32
CA ILE A 662 30.08 19.06 -0.61
C ILE A 662 29.36 20.41 -0.74
N PHE A 663 28.04 20.42 -0.91
CA PHE A 663 27.29 21.68 -1.03
C PHE A 663 27.30 22.49 0.26
N VAL A 664 27.14 21.83 1.41
CA VAL A 664 27.28 22.48 2.72
C VAL A 664 28.69 23.06 2.88
N PHE A 665 29.73 22.31 2.50
CA PHE A 665 31.11 22.79 2.52
C PHE A 665 31.31 24.04 1.67
N LEU A 666 30.83 24.03 0.42
CA LEU A 666 30.97 25.15 -0.51
C LEU A 666 30.19 26.39 -0.04
N LEU A 667 28.98 26.21 0.50
CA LEU A 667 28.19 27.31 1.05
C LEU A 667 28.85 27.91 2.29
N LEU A 668 29.36 27.09 3.20
CA LEU A 668 30.12 27.56 4.37
C LEU A 668 31.42 28.25 3.94
N ALA A 669 32.10 27.73 2.92
CA ALA A 669 33.34 28.33 2.42
C ALA A 669 33.08 29.71 1.81
N ALA A 670 31.97 29.88 1.09
CA ALA A 670 31.52 31.16 0.58
C ALA A 670 31.10 32.11 1.70
N GLN A 671 30.35 31.62 2.69
CA GLN A 671 29.85 32.42 3.81
C GLN A 671 30.98 32.96 4.70
N TYR A 672 31.99 32.14 4.98
CA TYR A 672 33.11 32.50 5.83
C TYR A 672 34.34 33.00 5.06
N GLU A 673 34.24 33.08 3.73
CA GLU A 673 35.35 33.39 2.82
C GLU A 673 36.62 32.57 3.15
N SER A 674 36.44 31.29 3.52
CA SER A 674 37.50 30.43 4.05
C SER A 674 37.29 28.96 3.72
N TRP A 675 38.37 28.29 3.30
CA TRP A 675 38.37 26.85 3.04
C TRP A 675 38.58 25.99 4.29
N THR A 676 38.99 26.59 5.41
CA THR A 676 39.33 25.85 6.64
C THR A 676 38.20 25.87 7.67
N LEU A 677 37.48 26.99 7.78
CA LEU A 677 36.36 27.14 8.73
C LEU A 677 35.19 26.16 8.51
N PRO A 678 34.83 25.76 7.28
CA PRO A 678 33.77 24.78 7.05
C PRO A 678 34.03 23.42 7.73
N PHE A 679 35.29 23.01 7.88
CA PHE A 679 35.62 21.76 8.56
C PHE A 679 35.23 21.80 10.05
N ALA A 680 35.26 22.96 10.70
CA ALA A 680 34.83 23.08 12.09
C ALA A 680 33.34 22.75 12.26
N VAL A 681 32.52 23.07 11.26
CA VAL A 681 31.08 22.74 11.26
C VAL A 681 30.83 21.28 10.87
N LEU A 682 31.49 20.79 9.81
CA LEU A 682 31.31 19.41 9.33
C LEU A 682 31.80 18.35 10.31
N LEU A 683 32.83 18.65 11.12
CA LEU A 683 33.33 17.72 12.14
C LEU A 683 32.35 17.53 13.32
N CYS A 684 31.30 18.36 13.42
CA CYS A 684 30.20 18.15 14.36
C CYS A 684 29.18 17.10 13.88
N THR A 685 29.11 16.81 12.58
CA THR A 685 28.10 15.90 12.00
C THR A 685 28.12 14.49 12.62
N PRO A 686 29.29 13.83 12.86
CA PRO A 686 29.30 12.51 13.50
C PRO A 686 28.67 12.49 14.89
N LEU A 687 28.81 13.58 15.68
CA LEU A 687 28.19 13.67 16.99
C LEU A 687 26.66 13.65 16.90
N VAL A 688 26.11 14.34 15.89
CA VAL A 688 24.67 14.36 15.62
C VAL A 688 24.19 13.00 15.10
N VAL A 689 24.97 12.30 14.29
CA VAL A 689 24.63 10.95 13.76
C VAL A 689 24.66 9.87 14.84
N LEU A 690 25.45 10.06 15.90
CA LEU A 690 25.52 9.11 17.03
C LEU A 690 24.27 9.17 17.91
N GLY A 691 23.68 10.35 18.10
CA GLY A 691 22.46 10.55 18.88
C GLY A 691 21.22 10.13 18.11
#